data_AF-A0A952HUK6-F1
#
_entry.id   AF-A0A952HUK6-F1
#
_cell.length_a   1.000
_cell.length_b   1.000
_cell.length_c   1.000
_cell.angle_alpha   90.00
_cell.angle_beta   90.00
_cell.angle_gamma   90.00
#
_symmetry.space_group_name_H-M   'P 1'
#
loop_
_entity.id
_entity.type
_entity.pdbx_description
1 polymer ?
#
loop_
_entity_poly.entity_id
_entity_poly.type
_entity_poly.pdbx_seq_one_letter_code
_entity_poly.pdbx_strand_id
1 'polypeptide(L)'
;MARAYPQTDLVKLVRAYGLLAGTCDAERVIAGSLSREWIAREAEHAVPLSQIPTAFFRTQRGRDVIADEIFPDQDLDPESIQVEQIDLQALGADTTINSNRLPKLESVIHGSVLAANMLLGVRLYGCHGQGMASMTHDHIVATMLQDTMGKRYLYSAFSSHDHELVDDTYIFSWFGEAVASHVRVISDYLHEFECAVVAGQTPQDAPTGQVACAVAAIYASRLRLTARAAGDQVLSFLDTESHAELRRKGIEVSGEFAERPFLEKAYQLAEAAFAMSGVDHYALREPLRDTLMIAVKDALDDPCKRERLSGRRGKAVHEVHINLPVMEYFVAAEAPNSIETVHIASLELIRSLDKGRRKSLSTMSAHAFRICSIAERVLGRALEPVIISIALLHDVVEDGSLRVTGFGHSLRRMQFRFGGPIAAMVSELTDSAAVSDGANKAKITLQHPHLLLPQAQYNVGRFTQMNLKPTEAAVPYTLSGIVIKLLDTVVSLEEGIRDPELMWGYWKHSAARIYWAERDRGEIVRPLLERLLIELKESQIDPRYRARPHHINVVRLRAGLSLLELVMMYLDMYTAQNLALLAYEYGLDVAERDTLIALFNDKNVSEEEFRTRALQSLLLDEKLDDSIRTGLLPGRGYSTLFPKNASSGCERDDATFMSYRQSALRRQEIRRELEIDTADKLDALEIRREQLLREFDQKWYRQRLIDSLNEERASKAS
;
A
#
# COMPACT_ATOMS: atom_id res chain seq x y z
N MET A 1 -17.45 -6.37 -17.67
CA MET A 1 -17.75 -7.78 -18.00
C MET A 1 -18.56 -8.42 -16.89
N ALA A 2 -19.70 -9.04 -17.21
CA ALA A 2 -20.51 -9.84 -16.28
C ALA A 2 -19.73 -11.09 -15.82
N ARG A 3 -19.67 -11.36 -14.52
CA ARG A 3 -18.74 -12.36 -13.92
C ARG A 3 -19.40 -13.74 -13.72
N ALA A 4 -18.63 -14.81 -13.95
CA ALA A 4 -19.06 -16.20 -13.96
C ALA A 4 -19.12 -16.92 -12.57
N TYR A 5 -19.09 -16.18 -11.45
CA TYR A 5 -19.15 -16.79 -10.12
C TYR A 5 -19.86 -15.89 -9.07
N PRO A 6 -20.46 -16.48 -8.01
CA PRO A 6 -21.25 -15.74 -7.03
C PRO A 6 -20.42 -14.68 -6.28
N GLN A 7 -21.01 -13.51 -6.04
CA GLN A 7 -20.38 -12.48 -5.20
C GLN A 7 -20.57 -12.84 -3.72
N THR A 8 -19.53 -13.39 -3.09
CA THR A 8 -19.50 -13.64 -1.64
C THR A 8 -19.21 -12.36 -0.87
N ASP A 9 -19.49 -12.36 0.44
CA ASP A 9 -19.18 -11.23 1.32
C ASP A 9 -17.68 -10.86 1.29
N LEU A 10 -16.80 -11.87 1.26
CA LEU A 10 -15.35 -11.67 1.13
C LEU A 10 -15.00 -10.94 -0.18
N VAL A 11 -15.61 -11.35 -1.29
CA VAL A 11 -15.38 -10.73 -2.61
C VAL A 11 -15.81 -9.27 -2.60
N LYS A 12 -16.97 -8.96 -2.01
CA LYS A 12 -17.45 -7.58 -1.88
C LYS A 12 -16.51 -6.73 -1.01
N LEU A 13 -16.07 -7.26 0.15
CA LEU A 13 -15.13 -6.57 1.03
C LEU A 13 -13.80 -6.25 0.32
N VAL A 14 -13.23 -7.24 -0.37
CA VAL A 14 -11.95 -7.07 -1.07
C VAL A 14 -12.05 -6.13 -2.27
N ARG A 15 -13.20 -6.13 -2.98
CA ARG A 15 -13.48 -5.11 -4.00
C ARG A 15 -13.59 -3.72 -3.39
N ALA A 16 -14.17 -3.60 -2.20
CA ALA A 16 -14.28 -2.31 -1.51
C ALA A 16 -12.90 -1.77 -1.13
N TYR A 17 -11.98 -2.62 -0.66
CA TYR A 17 -10.58 -2.24 -0.47
C TYR A 17 -9.93 -1.70 -1.75
N GLY A 18 -10.11 -2.40 -2.87
CA GLY A 18 -9.60 -1.94 -4.17
C GLY A 18 -10.20 -0.60 -4.62
N LEU A 19 -11.51 -0.41 -4.44
CA LEU A 19 -12.19 0.82 -4.78
C LEU A 19 -11.70 1.99 -3.92
N LEU A 20 -11.59 1.80 -2.61
CA LEU A 20 -11.03 2.77 -1.67
C LEU A 20 -9.60 3.18 -2.04
N ALA A 21 -8.73 2.20 -2.35
CA ALA A 21 -7.37 2.48 -2.81
C ALA A 21 -7.37 3.30 -4.11
N GLY A 22 -8.31 3.04 -5.02
CA GLY A 22 -8.41 3.77 -6.29
C GLY A 22 -9.01 5.17 -6.19
N THR A 23 -9.87 5.46 -5.21
CA THR A 23 -10.58 6.75 -5.14
C THR A 23 -10.09 7.65 -4.03
N CYS A 24 -9.58 7.08 -2.93
CA CYS A 24 -9.37 7.80 -1.67
C CYS A 24 -7.90 7.81 -1.19
N ASP A 25 -6.97 7.18 -1.92
CA ASP A 25 -5.56 7.10 -1.52
C ASP A 25 -4.87 8.47 -1.48
N ALA A 26 -5.29 9.43 -2.31
CA ALA A 26 -4.80 10.80 -2.31
C ALA A 26 -5.53 11.71 -1.30
N GLU A 27 -6.60 11.24 -0.68
CA GLU A 27 -7.40 12.07 0.23
C GLU A 27 -6.90 11.95 1.66
N ARG A 28 -6.77 13.10 2.33
CA ARG A 28 -6.32 13.20 3.71
C ARG A 28 -7.38 13.83 4.59
N VAL A 29 -7.41 13.41 5.85
CA VAL A 29 -8.18 14.12 6.87
C VAL A 29 -7.77 15.60 6.90
N ILE A 30 -8.72 16.51 7.09
CA ILE A 30 -8.56 17.99 7.02
C ILE A 30 -8.26 18.52 5.61
N ALA A 31 -7.23 18.02 4.93
CA ALA A 31 -6.72 18.61 3.68
C ALA A 31 -7.48 18.19 2.41
N GLY A 32 -8.35 17.17 2.48
CA GLY A 32 -9.07 16.62 1.33
C GLY A 32 -8.13 15.97 0.31
N SER A 33 -8.50 16.01 -0.97
CA SER A 33 -7.67 15.53 -2.08
C SER A 33 -6.37 16.32 -2.19
N LEU A 34 -5.21 15.68 -2.05
CA LEU A 34 -3.90 16.31 -2.19
C LEU A 34 -3.42 16.40 -3.65
N SER A 35 -2.54 17.38 -3.91
CA SER A 35 -1.74 17.41 -5.14
C SER A 35 -0.75 16.24 -5.21
N ARG A 36 -0.30 15.91 -6.42
CA ARG A 36 0.71 14.86 -6.64
C ARG A 36 2.05 15.25 -6.02
N GLU A 37 2.38 16.53 -6.07
CA GLU A 37 3.62 17.11 -5.52
C GLU A 37 3.67 16.98 -4.00
N TRP A 38 2.55 17.22 -3.30
CA TRP A 38 2.46 16.97 -1.86
C TRP A 38 2.70 15.49 -1.57
N ILE A 39 1.98 14.59 -2.25
CA ILE A 39 2.11 13.15 -2.02
C ILE A 39 3.55 12.68 -2.24
N ALA A 40 4.23 13.19 -3.27
CA ALA A 40 5.63 12.88 -3.53
C ALA A 40 6.58 13.31 -2.40
N ARG A 41 6.33 14.46 -1.75
CA ARG A 41 7.11 14.89 -0.57
C ARG A 41 6.88 14.02 0.66
N GLU A 42 5.71 13.40 0.77
CA GLU A 42 5.41 12.46 1.86
C GLU A 42 6.04 11.07 1.65
N ALA A 43 6.59 10.77 0.47
CA ALA A 43 7.17 9.47 0.16
C ALA A 43 8.28 9.05 1.14
N GLU A 44 8.45 7.75 1.30
CA GLU A 44 9.43 7.18 2.22
C GLU A 44 10.87 7.54 1.82
N HIS A 45 11.63 8.12 2.75
CA HIS A 45 13.07 8.36 2.61
C HIS A 45 13.73 8.52 3.98
N ALA A 46 15.06 8.50 3.99
CA ALA A 46 15.85 8.77 5.20
C ALA A 46 15.97 10.29 5.41
N VAL A 47 15.74 10.74 6.65
CA VAL A 47 15.77 12.15 7.07
C VAL A 47 16.78 12.29 8.21
N PRO A 48 17.85 13.10 8.05
CA PRO A 48 18.74 13.45 9.16
C PRO A 48 17.99 14.17 10.28
N LEU A 49 18.30 13.85 11.54
CA LEU A 49 17.66 14.51 12.68
C LEU A 49 17.92 16.02 12.70
N SER A 50 19.07 16.47 12.18
CA SER A 50 19.43 17.89 12.07
C SER A 50 18.53 18.70 11.12
N GLN A 51 17.83 18.02 10.19
CA GLN A 51 16.89 18.64 9.25
C GLN A 51 15.47 18.75 9.81
N ILE A 52 15.18 18.12 10.95
CA ILE A 52 13.87 18.15 11.58
C ILE A 52 13.77 19.39 12.49
N PRO A 53 12.67 20.16 12.45
CA PRO A 53 12.52 21.34 13.30
C PRO A 53 12.65 21.02 14.79
N THR A 54 13.42 21.82 15.54
CA THR A 54 13.61 21.64 17.00
C THR A 54 12.29 21.60 17.77
N ALA A 55 11.26 22.32 17.30
CA ALA A 55 9.93 22.30 17.89
C ALA A 55 9.29 20.90 17.88
N PHE A 56 9.56 20.06 16.87
CA PHE A 56 9.07 18.68 16.85
C PHE A 56 9.62 17.87 18.02
N PHE A 57 10.91 18.02 18.31
CA PHE A 57 11.58 17.32 19.41
C PHE A 57 11.05 17.70 20.80
N ARG A 58 10.35 18.84 20.93
CA ARG A 58 9.69 19.25 22.19
C ARG A 58 8.34 18.56 22.42
N THR A 59 7.77 17.94 21.39
CA THR A 59 6.55 17.12 21.54
C THR A 59 6.89 15.78 22.17
N GLN A 60 5.91 15.11 22.78
CA GLN A 60 6.09 13.73 23.27
C GLN A 60 6.70 12.80 22.19
N ARG A 61 6.21 12.92 20.95
CA ARG A 61 6.66 12.06 19.84
C ARG A 61 8.10 12.35 19.43
N GLY A 62 8.50 13.62 19.43
CA GLY A 62 9.88 13.99 19.13
C GLY A 62 10.85 13.53 20.22
N ARG A 63 10.43 13.57 21.49
CA ARG A 63 11.21 12.99 22.59
C ARG A 63 11.34 11.47 22.49
N ASP A 64 10.28 10.76 22.06
CA ASP A 64 10.36 9.32 21.77
C ASP A 64 11.46 9.05 20.72
N VAL A 65 11.55 9.87 19.67
CA VAL A 65 12.59 9.73 18.62
C VAL A 65 13.99 9.94 19.19
N ILE A 66 14.18 10.95 20.06
CA ILE A 66 15.48 11.18 20.70
C ILE A 66 15.86 9.99 21.59
N ALA A 67 14.93 9.50 22.41
CA ALA A 67 15.18 8.34 23.26
C ALA A 67 15.61 7.12 22.42
N ASP A 68 14.85 6.82 21.36
CA ASP A 68 15.09 5.67 20.49
C ASP A 68 16.43 5.76 19.72
N GLU A 69 16.83 6.95 19.25
CA GLU A 69 17.97 7.10 18.32
C GLU A 69 19.27 7.59 18.96
N ILE A 70 19.19 8.50 19.94
CA ILE A 70 20.37 9.08 20.59
C ILE A 70 20.78 8.26 21.81
N PHE A 71 19.81 7.65 22.48
CA PHE A 71 20.04 6.88 23.71
C PHE A 71 19.49 5.44 23.62
N PRO A 72 19.80 4.67 22.55
CA PRO A 72 19.16 3.38 22.29
C PRO A 72 19.41 2.33 23.39
N ASP A 73 20.50 2.48 24.15
CA ASP A 73 20.88 1.57 25.23
C ASP A 73 20.38 2.03 26.62
N GLN A 74 19.65 3.15 26.69
CA GLN A 74 19.12 3.70 27.94
C GLN A 74 17.59 3.62 27.94
N ASP A 75 17.02 3.03 28.99
CA ASP A 75 15.57 3.02 29.22
C ASP A 75 15.13 4.38 29.81
N LEU A 76 15.16 5.40 28.96
CA LEU A 76 14.78 6.77 29.34
C LEU A 76 13.27 6.96 29.20
N ASP A 77 12.66 7.59 30.19
CA ASP A 77 11.35 8.18 30.03
C ASP A 77 11.46 9.37 29.06
N PRO A 78 10.76 9.36 27.89
CA PRO A 78 10.81 10.45 26.95
C PRO A 78 10.43 11.80 27.58
N GLU A 79 9.55 11.83 28.57
CA GLU A 79 9.17 13.08 29.25
C GLU A 79 10.30 13.71 30.07
N SER A 80 11.33 12.93 30.43
CA SER A 80 12.49 13.40 31.19
C SER A 80 13.56 14.09 30.31
N ILE A 81 13.46 13.97 28.99
CA ILE A 81 14.45 14.48 28.05
C ILE A 81 14.36 16.01 27.93
N GLN A 82 15.44 16.70 28.30
CA GLN A 82 15.60 18.14 28.11
C GLN A 82 16.25 18.42 26.75
N VAL A 83 15.41 18.68 25.75
CA VAL A 83 15.81 18.87 24.34
C VAL A 83 16.86 19.99 24.20
N GLU A 84 16.75 21.05 25.00
CA GLU A 84 17.65 22.19 24.99
C GLU A 84 19.10 21.84 25.40
N GLN A 85 19.32 20.70 26.05
CA GLN A 85 20.64 20.21 26.45
C GLN A 85 21.30 19.31 25.40
N ILE A 86 20.60 19.00 24.30
CA ILE A 86 21.07 18.10 23.26
C ILE A 86 21.45 18.92 22.03
N ASP A 87 22.72 18.82 21.61
CA ASP A 87 23.17 19.40 20.35
C ASP A 87 22.71 18.53 19.17
N LEU A 88 21.46 18.72 18.75
CA LEU A 88 20.87 18.01 17.62
C LEU A 88 21.50 18.41 16.26
N GLN A 89 22.18 19.54 16.18
CA GLN A 89 22.89 19.91 14.94
C GLN A 89 24.14 19.06 14.77
N ALA A 90 24.91 18.86 15.83
CA ALA A 90 26.08 17.99 15.81
C ALA A 90 25.71 16.50 15.79
N LEU A 91 24.87 16.04 16.73
CA LEU A 91 24.53 14.62 16.88
C LEU A 91 23.56 14.12 15.80
N GLY A 92 22.74 15.01 15.26
CA GLY A 92 21.69 14.67 14.32
C GLY A 92 22.08 14.70 12.85
N ALA A 93 23.30 15.14 12.51
CA ALA A 93 23.77 15.16 11.12
C ALA A 93 24.03 13.75 10.58
N ASP A 94 24.64 12.89 11.39
CA ASP A 94 24.98 11.50 11.01
C ASP A 94 23.89 10.49 11.40
N THR A 95 22.89 10.93 12.17
CA THR A 95 21.77 10.09 12.61
C THR A 95 20.55 10.37 11.74
N THR A 96 20.05 9.35 11.05
CA THR A 96 18.88 9.47 10.17
C THR A 96 17.73 8.60 10.64
N ILE A 97 16.51 9.07 10.43
CA ILE A 97 15.28 8.31 10.68
C ILE A 97 14.47 8.14 9.39
N ASN A 98 13.56 7.17 9.38
CA ASN A 98 12.60 7.06 8.30
C ASN A 98 11.57 8.20 8.35
N SER A 99 11.25 8.81 7.19
CA SER A 99 10.26 9.88 7.09
C SER A 99 8.85 9.45 7.55
N ASN A 100 8.54 8.16 7.58
CA ASN A 100 7.28 7.61 8.13
C ASN A 100 7.16 7.76 9.66
N ARG A 101 8.22 8.13 10.37
CA ARG A 101 8.15 8.48 11.80
C ARG A 101 7.66 9.91 12.05
N LEU A 102 7.66 10.75 11.02
CA LEU A 102 7.22 12.14 11.11
C LEU A 102 5.68 12.26 11.07
N PRO A 103 5.11 13.34 11.64
CA PRO A 103 3.68 13.62 11.55
C PRO A 103 3.21 13.74 10.11
N LYS A 104 2.14 13.01 9.75
CA LYS A 104 1.49 13.06 8.44
C LYS A 104 -0.02 12.99 8.66
N LEU A 105 -0.79 13.64 7.79
CA LEU A 105 -2.24 13.46 7.79
C LEU A 105 -2.56 12.03 7.35
N GLU A 106 -3.55 11.41 8.00
CA GLU A 106 -3.97 10.06 7.64
C GLU A 106 -4.86 10.08 6.39
N SER A 107 -4.83 8.98 5.62
CA SER A 107 -5.75 8.78 4.52
C SER A 107 -7.17 8.53 5.03
N VAL A 108 -8.18 9.07 4.35
CA VAL A 108 -9.59 8.82 4.66
C VAL A 108 -9.99 7.34 4.49
N ILE A 109 -9.18 6.55 3.77
CA ILE A 109 -9.30 5.08 3.71
C ILE A 109 -9.33 4.49 5.12
N HIS A 110 -8.52 5.00 6.05
CA HIS A 110 -8.44 4.49 7.42
C HIS A 110 -9.75 4.71 8.19
N GLY A 111 -10.43 5.84 7.93
CA GLY A 111 -11.75 6.10 8.49
C GLY A 111 -12.79 5.07 8.01
N SER A 112 -12.78 4.75 6.72
CA SER A 112 -13.68 3.76 6.12
C SER A 112 -13.49 2.36 6.72
N VAL A 113 -12.22 1.95 6.91
CA VAL A 113 -11.86 0.66 7.52
C VAL A 113 -12.23 0.60 8.99
N LEU A 114 -12.00 1.69 9.73
CA LEU A 114 -12.36 1.78 11.13
C LEU A 114 -13.88 1.72 11.33
N ALA A 115 -14.65 2.44 10.52
CA ALA A 115 -16.11 2.39 10.53
C ALA A 115 -16.63 0.98 10.24
N ALA A 116 -16.03 0.27 9.27
CA ALA A 116 -16.39 -1.11 8.96
C ALA A 116 -16.16 -2.06 10.16
N ASN A 117 -15.04 -1.90 10.87
CA ASN A 117 -14.73 -2.72 12.05
C ASN A 117 -15.65 -2.40 13.24
N MET A 118 -16.03 -1.14 13.42
CA MET A 118 -17.05 -0.73 14.39
C MET A 118 -18.41 -1.40 14.09
N LEU A 119 -18.85 -1.38 12.83
CA LEU A 119 -20.11 -2.02 12.41
C LEU A 119 -20.05 -3.54 12.47
N LEU A 120 -18.88 -4.16 12.24
CA LEU A 120 -18.70 -5.58 12.51
C LEU A 120 -18.90 -5.88 14.01
N GLY A 121 -18.43 -5.00 14.89
CA GLY A 121 -18.71 -5.07 16.33
C GLY A 121 -20.21 -5.04 16.63
N VAL A 122 -20.95 -4.12 16.02
CA VAL A 122 -22.42 -4.06 16.14
C VAL A 122 -23.10 -5.33 15.63
N ARG A 123 -22.65 -5.86 14.48
CA ARG A 123 -23.17 -7.10 13.90
C ARG A 123 -22.99 -8.29 14.84
N LEU A 124 -21.80 -8.44 15.44
CA LEU A 124 -21.45 -9.60 16.26
C LEU A 124 -21.91 -9.47 17.73
N TYR A 125 -21.87 -8.26 18.28
CA TYR A 125 -22.00 -8.03 19.74
C TYR A 125 -23.01 -6.93 20.11
N GLY A 126 -23.67 -6.31 19.12
CA GLY A 126 -24.76 -5.37 19.37
C GLY A 126 -25.97 -6.04 20.02
N CYS A 127 -27.02 -5.27 20.28
CA CYS A 127 -28.27 -5.76 20.87
C CYS A 127 -28.04 -6.52 22.19
N HIS A 128 -27.25 -5.95 23.11
CA HIS A 128 -26.88 -6.56 24.40
C HIS A 128 -26.09 -7.88 24.26
N GLY A 129 -25.12 -7.92 23.34
CA GLY A 129 -24.26 -9.09 23.13
C GLY A 129 -24.89 -10.19 22.27
N GLN A 130 -26.10 -9.99 21.74
CA GLN A 130 -26.78 -10.96 20.87
C GLN A 130 -26.37 -10.83 19.39
N GLY A 131 -25.75 -9.71 19.03
CA GLY A 131 -25.45 -9.32 17.66
C GLY A 131 -26.65 -8.74 16.92
N MET A 132 -26.43 -7.67 16.16
CA MET A 132 -27.45 -7.08 15.29
C MET A 132 -27.45 -7.81 13.94
N ALA A 133 -28.22 -8.90 13.82
CA ALA A 133 -28.26 -9.71 12.59
C ALA A 133 -28.66 -8.92 11.33
N SER A 134 -29.43 -7.85 11.50
CA SER A 134 -29.88 -6.96 10.43
C SER A 134 -28.79 -6.02 9.90
N MET A 135 -27.66 -5.89 10.62
CA MET A 135 -26.42 -5.27 10.12
C MET A 135 -25.69 -6.27 9.23
N THR A 136 -25.96 -6.26 7.93
CA THR A 136 -25.37 -7.20 6.96
C THR A 136 -23.98 -6.77 6.50
N HIS A 137 -23.20 -7.70 5.93
CA HIS A 137 -21.94 -7.32 5.27
C HIS A 137 -22.16 -6.34 4.11
N ASP A 138 -23.32 -6.39 3.43
CA ASP A 138 -23.67 -5.41 2.42
C ASP A 138 -23.81 -3.99 2.99
N HIS A 139 -24.36 -3.84 4.20
CA HIS A 139 -24.38 -2.55 4.91
C HIS A 139 -22.98 -2.09 5.33
N ILE A 140 -22.14 -3.00 5.82
CA ILE A 140 -20.75 -2.70 6.21
C ILE A 140 -19.95 -2.22 5.01
N VAL A 141 -20.04 -2.95 3.88
CA VAL A 141 -19.39 -2.56 2.62
C VAL A 141 -19.96 -1.25 2.10
N ALA A 142 -21.28 -1.04 2.14
CA ALA A 142 -21.88 0.22 1.72
C ALA A 142 -21.38 1.42 2.56
N THR A 143 -21.22 1.22 3.87
CA THR A 143 -20.66 2.23 4.77
C THR A 143 -19.22 2.60 4.39
N MET A 144 -18.41 1.63 3.96
CA MET A 144 -17.06 1.90 3.45
C MET A 144 -17.07 2.71 2.15
N LEU A 145 -18.07 2.49 1.30
CA LEU A 145 -18.09 3.01 -0.07
C LEU A 145 -18.79 4.35 -0.23
N GLN A 146 -19.50 4.85 0.79
CA GLN A 146 -20.30 6.07 0.67
C GLN A 146 -19.48 7.29 0.20
N ASP A 147 -18.25 7.45 0.69
CA ASP A 147 -17.35 8.53 0.30
C ASP A 147 -16.72 8.32 -1.10
N THR A 148 -17.00 7.23 -1.81
CA THR A 148 -16.43 6.95 -3.15
C THR A 148 -17.31 7.47 -4.28
N MET A 149 -18.59 7.74 -4.01
CA MET A 149 -19.55 8.20 -5.01
C MET A 149 -19.12 9.54 -5.64
N GLY A 150 -19.19 9.63 -6.97
CA GLY A 150 -18.79 10.80 -7.74
C GLY A 150 -17.27 10.97 -7.92
N LYS A 151 -16.45 10.08 -7.36
CA LYS A 151 -14.99 10.11 -7.54
C LYS A 151 -14.56 9.28 -8.75
N ARG A 152 -13.37 9.56 -9.26
CA ARG A 152 -12.74 8.76 -10.31
C ARG A 152 -11.90 7.66 -9.68
N TYR A 153 -11.94 6.47 -10.25
CA TYR A 153 -11.04 5.39 -9.90
C TYR A 153 -9.67 5.60 -10.58
N LEU A 154 -8.68 6.07 -9.81
CA LEU A 154 -7.38 6.53 -10.30
C LEU A 154 -6.27 5.45 -10.30
N TYR A 155 -6.58 4.20 -9.95
CA TYR A 155 -5.58 3.14 -9.84
C TYR A 155 -5.27 2.43 -11.17
N SER A 156 -5.45 3.10 -12.32
CA SER A 156 -4.91 2.57 -13.59
C SER A 156 -3.45 2.98 -13.72
N ALA A 157 -2.58 1.99 -14.00
CA ALA A 157 -1.17 2.27 -14.25
C ALA A 157 -0.87 2.57 -15.73
N PHE A 158 -1.76 2.21 -16.65
CA PHE A 158 -1.45 2.24 -18.09
C PHE A 158 -2.00 3.46 -18.81
N SER A 159 -3.18 3.96 -18.43
CA SER A 159 -3.70 5.22 -18.97
C SER A 159 -4.69 5.91 -18.04
N SER A 160 -4.66 7.24 -18.06
CA SER A 160 -5.66 8.09 -17.41
C SER A 160 -7.07 7.98 -18.03
N HIS A 161 -7.17 7.45 -19.25
CA HIS A 161 -8.46 7.19 -19.92
C HIS A 161 -9.22 6.01 -19.30
N ASP A 162 -8.54 5.15 -18.53
CA ASP A 162 -9.15 4.03 -17.81
C ASP A 162 -9.78 4.46 -16.48
N HIS A 163 -9.74 5.75 -16.14
CA HIS A 163 -10.31 6.27 -14.90
C HIS A 163 -11.83 6.36 -14.98
N GLU A 164 -12.50 5.28 -14.58
CA GLU A 164 -13.96 5.21 -14.49
C GLU A 164 -14.51 6.12 -13.37
N LEU A 165 -15.65 6.77 -13.64
CA LEU A 165 -16.42 7.47 -12.61
C LEU A 165 -17.16 6.44 -11.76
N VAL A 166 -17.09 6.59 -10.44
CA VAL A 166 -17.83 5.77 -9.50
C VAL A 166 -19.23 6.37 -9.34
N ASP A 167 -20.17 5.84 -10.10
CA ASP A 167 -21.60 6.18 -10.03
C ASP A 167 -22.43 4.99 -9.54
N ASP A 168 -23.75 5.16 -9.49
CA ASP A 168 -24.66 4.09 -9.05
C ASP A 168 -24.54 2.84 -9.95
N THR A 169 -24.29 3.03 -11.24
CA THR A 169 -24.13 1.94 -12.21
C THR A 169 -22.86 1.16 -11.92
N TYR A 170 -21.77 1.84 -11.57
CA TYR A 170 -20.52 1.24 -11.14
C TYR A 170 -20.74 0.38 -9.90
N ILE A 171 -21.31 0.95 -8.82
CA ILE A 171 -21.52 0.21 -7.57
C ILE A 171 -22.46 -0.98 -7.79
N PHE A 172 -23.56 -0.79 -8.51
CA PHE A 172 -24.47 -1.87 -8.88
C PHE A 172 -23.76 -3.00 -9.62
N SER A 173 -22.96 -2.67 -10.64
CA SER A 173 -22.25 -3.65 -11.47
C SER A 173 -21.19 -4.43 -10.68
N TRP A 174 -20.50 -3.77 -9.76
CA TRP A 174 -19.38 -4.34 -9.02
C TRP A 174 -19.77 -5.01 -7.71
N PHE A 175 -20.86 -4.61 -7.07
CA PHE A 175 -21.24 -5.06 -5.72
C PHE A 175 -22.68 -5.59 -5.60
N GLY A 176 -23.49 -5.38 -6.65
CA GLY A 176 -24.89 -5.80 -6.68
C GLY A 176 -25.85 -4.76 -6.09
N GLU A 177 -27.15 -5.04 -6.24
CA GLU A 177 -28.25 -4.14 -5.90
C GLU A 177 -28.29 -3.74 -4.42
N ALA A 178 -28.10 -4.70 -3.51
CA ALA A 178 -28.17 -4.44 -2.07
C ALA A 178 -27.14 -3.40 -1.62
N VAL A 179 -25.87 -3.58 -2.02
CA VAL A 179 -24.80 -2.61 -1.70
C VAL A 179 -25.08 -1.27 -2.34
N ALA A 180 -25.47 -1.22 -3.62
CA ALA A 180 -25.79 0.04 -4.30
C ALA A 180 -26.92 0.82 -3.61
N SER A 181 -27.99 0.12 -3.23
CA SER A 181 -29.10 0.73 -2.49
C SER A 181 -28.65 1.27 -1.14
N HIS A 182 -27.84 0.53 -0.38
CA HIS A 182 -27.36 0.97 0.92
C HIS A 182 -26.37 2.15 0.81
N VAL A 183 -25.49 2.14 -0.20
CA VAL A 183 -24.55 3.26 -0.45
C VAL A 183 -25.33 4.55 -0.67
N ARG A 184 -26.37 4.52 -1.52
CA ARG A 184 -27.21 5.69 -1.79
C ARG A 184 -27.92 6.18 -0.53
N VAL A 185 -28.61 5.29 0.18
CA VAL A 185 -29.34 5.64 1.41
C VAL A 185 -28.42 6.25 2.47
N ILE A 186 -27.23 5.67 2.68
CA ILE A 186 -26.26 6.18 3.65
C ILE A 186 -25.71 7.54 3.19
N SER A 187 -25.33 7.68 1.92
CA SER A 187 -24.80 8.92 1.35
C SER A 187 -25.79 10.07 1.43
N ASP A 188 -27.04 9.84 1.01
CA ASP A 188 -28.10 10.86 1.03
C ASP A 188 -28.36 11.33 2.46
N TYR A 189 -28.50 10.39 3.41
CA TYR A 189 -28.75 10.73 4.80
C TYR A 189 -27.55 11.42 5.47
N LEU A 190 -26.30 11.05 5.14
CA LEU A 190 -25.11 11.74 5.65
C LEU A 190 -25.09 13.21 5.21
N HIS A 191 -25.47 13.50 3.96
CA HIS A 191 -25.54 14.86 3.47
C HIS A 191 -26.58 15.68 4.24
N GLU A 192 -27.79 15.15 4.39
CA GLU A 192 -28.87 15.79 5.16
C GLU A 192 -28.47 16.00 6.63
N PHE A 193 -27.86 14.99 7.24
CA PHE A 193 -27.36 15.02 8.61
C PHE A 193 -26.32 16.13 8.80
N GLU A 194 -25.29 16.21 7.93
CA GLU A 194 -24.25 17.24 8.06
C GLU A 194 -24.83 18.64 7.88
N CYS A 195 -25.72 18.83 6.91
CA CYS A 195 -26.42 20.10 6.70
C CYS A 195 -27.21 20.52 7.95
N ALA A 196 -27.93 19.61 8.59
CA ALA A 196 -28.68 19.90 9.80
C ALA A 196 -27.77 20.30 10.97
N VAL A 197 -26.70 19.53 11.24
CA VAL A 197 -25.77 19.83 12.34
C VAL A 197 -25.06 21.17 12.11
N VAL A 198 -24.57 21.43 10.89
CA VAL A 198 -23.91 22.69 10.55
C VAL A 198 -24.85 23.89 10.66
N ALA A 199 -26.15 23.71 10.38
CA ALA A 199 -27.17 24.73 10.56
C ALA A 199 -27.61 24.90 12.03
N GLY A 200 -27.03 24.15 12.98
CA GLY A 200 -27.45 24.15 14.39
C GLY A 200 -28.83 23.53 14.63
N GLN A 201 -29.32 22.73 13.68
CA GLN A 201 -30.60 22.03 13.74
C GLN A 201 -30.42 20.61 14.25
N THR A 202 -31.47 20.05 14.87
CA THR A 202 -31.48 18.62 15.21
C THR A 202 -31.63 17.79 13.94
N PRO A 203 -30.72 16.85 13.65
CA PRO A 203 -30.87 15.95 12.50
C PRO A 203 -32.16 15.14 12.60
N GLN A 204 -32.76 14.83 11.45
CA GLN A 204 -33.90 13.90 11.40
C GLN A 204 -33.47 12.51 11.85
N ASP A 205 -34.40 11.72 12.40
CA ASP A 205 -34.11 10.34 12.74
C ASP A 205 -33.67 9.54 11.50
N ALA A 206 -32.70 8.65 11.68
CA ALA A 206 -32.24 7.79 10.61
C ALA A 206 -33.36 6.84 10.17
N PRO A 207 -33.44 6.47 8.87
CA PRO A 207 -34.48 5.57 8.36
C PRO A 207 -34.52 4.20 9.07
N THR A 208 -33.37 3.74 9.57
CA THR A 208 -33.23 2.48 10.31
C THR A 208 -32.10 2.58 11.34
N GLY A 209 -32.10 1.68 12.34
CA GLY A 209 -31.01 1.58 13.31
C GLY A 209 -29.66 1.25 12.66
N GLN A 210 -29.64 0.53 11.53
CA GLN A 210 -28.42 0.24 10.79
C GLN A 210 -27.81 1.50 10.17
N VAL A 211 -28.66 2.37 9.60
CA VAL A 211 -28.20 3.67 9.08
C VAL A 211 -27.72 4.57 10.22
N ALA A 212 -28.43 4.58 11.36
CA ALA A 212 -28.00 5.31 12.55
C ALA A 212 -26.60 4.86 13.02
N CYS A 213 -26.39 3.54 13.14
CA CYS A 213 -25.10 2.96 13.51
C CYS A 213 -24.02 3.28 12.47
N ALA A 214 -24.32 3.22 11.17
CA ALA A 214 -23.37 3.53 10.10
C ALA A 214 -22.89 4.98 10.17
N VAL A 215 -23.81 5.93 10.33
CA VAL A 215 -23.49 7.36 10.46
C VAL A 215 -22.67 7.63 11.72
N ALA A 216 -23.04 7.02 12.85
CA ALA A 216 -22.27 7.12 14.09
C ALA A 216 -20.85 6.55 13.93
N ALA A 217 -20.68 5.39 13.28
CA ALA A 217 -19.37 4.80 13.00
C ALA A 217 -18.53 5.68 12.05
N ILE A 218 -19.14 6.26 11.01
CA ILE A 218 -18.46 7.17 10.08
C ILE A 218 -17.95 8.40 10.82
N TYR A 219 -18.79 9.11 11.57
CA TYR A 219 -18.35 10.33 12.26
C TYR A 219 -17.39 10.04 13.43
N ALA A 220 -17.54 8.92 14.12
CA ALA A 220 -16.54 8.49 15.10
C ALA A 220 -15.18 8.20 14.45
N SER A 221 -15.17 7.56 13.27
CA SER A 221 -13.94 7.31 12.53
C SER A 221 -13.27 8.61 12.06
N ARG A 222 -14.05 9.57 11.53
CA ARG A 222 -13.56 10.89 11.12
C ARG A 222 -13.00 11.67 12.31
N LEU A 223 -13.69 11.64 13.45
CA LEU A 223 -13.21 12.23 14.70
C LEU A 223 -11.89 11.62 15.15
N ARG A 224 -11.73 10.29 15.08
CA ARG A 224 -10.47 9.62 15.42
C ARG A 224 -9.31 10.12 14.55
N LEU A 225 -9.51 10.23 13.24
CA LEU A 225 -8.46 10.70 12.32
C LEU A 225 -8.07 12.16 12.61
N THR A 226 -9.04 13.03 12.89
CA THR A 226 -8.76 14.43 13.24
C THR A 226 -8.10 14.54 14.63
N ALA A 227 -8.52 13.74 15.60
CA ALA A 227 -7.93 13.69 16.92
C ALA A 227 -6.46 13.24 16.88
N ARG A 228 -6.12 12.30 15.99
CA ARG A 228 -4.73 11.93 15.72
C ARG A 228 -3.93 13.12 15.22
N ALA A 229 -4.42 13.80 14.17
CA ALA A 229 -3.74 14.95 13.57
C ALA A 229 -3.49 16.05 14.61
N ALA A 230 -4.47 16.30 15.48
CA ALA A 230 -4.38 17.24 16.59
C ALA A 230 -3.33 16.84 17.65
N GLY A 231 -3.31 15.56 18.05
CA GLY A 231 -2.33 15.07 19.03
C GLY A 231 -0.89 15.09 18.51
N ASP A 232 -0.71 14.80 17.22
CA ASP A 232 0.59 14.84 16.55
C ASP A 232 0.98 16.25 16.07
N GLN A 233 0.09 17.24 16.19
CA GLN A 233 0.28 18.63 15.75
C GLN A 233 0.71 18.71 14.28
N VAL A 234 0.10 17.87 13.43
CA VAL A 234 0.53 17.67 12.04
C VAL A 234 0.59 18.98 11.27
N LEU A 235 -0.42 19.84 11.40
CA LEU A 235 -0.50 21.10 10.67
C LEU A 235 0.61 22.07 11.07
N SER A 236 1.10 22.00 12.32
CA SER A 236 2.20 22.84 12.81
C SER A 236 3.57 22.46 12.22
N PHE A 237 3.69 21.26 11.64
CA PHE A 237 4.95 20.73 11.10
C PHE A 237 4.94 20.56 9.58
N LEU A 238 3.91 21.07 8.89
CA LEU A 238 3.88 21.07 7.43
C LEU A 238 4.92 22.03 6.85
N ASP A 239 5.44 21.69 5.67
CA ASP A 239 6.31 22.58 4.92
C ASP A 239 5.53 23.79 4.33
N THR A 240 6.28 24.80 3.89
CA THR A 240 5.72 26.05 3.33
C THR A 240 4.80 25.80 2.14
N GLU A 241 5.12 24.83 1.28
CA GLU A 241 4.34 24.53 0.08
C GLU A 241 3.00 23.88 0.44
N SER A 242 3.01 22.99 1.41
CA SER A 242 1.85 22.29 1.94
C SER A 242 0.92 23.27 2.65
N HIS A 243 1.47 24.21 3.44
CA HIS A 243 0.69 25.34 3.96
C HIS A 243 0.08 26.20 2.86
N ALA A 244 0.83 26.49 1.79
CA ALA A 244 0.30 27.27 0.66
C ALA A 244 -0.83 26.53 -0.06
N GLU A 245 -0.76 25.20 -0.19
CA GLU A 245 -1.86 24.39 -0.70
C GLU A 245 -3.09 24.42 0.23
N LEU A 246 -2.90 24.29 1.55
CA LEU A 246 -4.01 24.41 2.50
C LEU A 246 -4.70 25.78 2.43
N ARG A 247 -3.93 26.88 2.36
CA ARG A 247 -4.50 28.22 2.20
C ARG A 247 -5.31 28.36 0.90
N ARG A 248 -4.84 27.77 -0.21
CA ARG A 248 -5.59 27.73 -1.49
C ARG A 248 -6.91 26.97 -1.36
N LYS A 249 -6.99 26.01 -0.44
CA LYS A 249 -8.21 25.26 -0.10
C LYS A 249 -9.07 25.97 0.97
N GLY A 250 -8.71 27.19 1.37
CA GLY A 250 -9.42 27.94 2.40
C GLY A 250 -9.17 27.43 3.83
N ILE A 251 -8.15 26.61 4.03
CA ILE A 251 -7.75 26.09 5.35
C ILE A 251 -6.72 27.06 5.94
N GLU A 252 -7.14 27.83 6.93
CA GLU A 252 -6.24 28.68 7.69
C GLU A 252 -5.51 27.84 8.74
N VAL A 253 -4.18 27.92 8.72
CA VAL A 253 -3.32 27.25 9.69
C VAL A 253 -2.60 28.35 10.47
N SER A 254 -3.16 28.72 11.61
CA SER A 254 -2.63 29.75 12.50
C SER A 254 -2.81 29.36 13.96
N GLY A 255 -1.94 29.89 14.83
CA GLY A 255 -1.96 29.63 16.27
C GLY A 255 -1.24 28.35 16.70
N GLU A 256 -1.12 28.19 18.02
CA GLU A 256 -0.42 27.05 18.62
C GLU A 256 -1.18 25.74 18.47
N PHE A 257 -2.50 25.77 18.27
CA PHE A 257 -3.37 24.61 18.10
C PHE A 257 -4.22 24.72 16.83
N ALA A 258 -3.57 24.58 15.67
CA ALA A 258 -4.19 24.79 14.38
C ALA A 258 -5.27 23.77 14.00
N GLU A 259 -5.23 22.55 14.53
CA GLU A 259 -6.23 21.51 14.26
C GLU A 259 -7.55 21.72 15.02
N ARG A 260 -7.57 22.61 16.02
CA ARG A 260 -8.70 22.79 16.94
C ARG A 260 -10.05 23.02 16.23
N PRO A 261 -10.19 23.90 15.22
CA PRO A 261 -11.49 24.11 14.57
C PRO A 261 -12.02 22.85 13.88
N PHE A 262 -11.12 22.05 13.30
CA PHE A 262 -11.48 20.79 12.66
C PHE A 262 -11.87 19.73 13.69
N LEU A 263 -11.15 19.70 14.82
CA LEU A 263 -11.43 18.79 15.93
C LEU A 263 -12.78 19.11 16.57
N GLU A 264 -13.11 20.38 16.78
CA GLU A 264 -14.40 20.85 17.30
C GLU A 264 -15.54 20.47 16.34
N LYS A 265 -15.40 20.75 15.04
CA LYS A 265 -16.41 20.35 14.03
C LYS A 265 -16.63 18.84 14.04
N ALA A 266 -15.56 18.05 14.02
CA ALA A 266 -15.66 16.59 14.02
C ALA A 266 -16.30 16.06 15.31
N TYR A 267 -15.97 16.67 16.45
CA TYR A 267 -16.55 16.31 17.75
C TYR A 267 -18.06 16.57 17.78
N GLN A 268 -18.51 17.75 17.31
CA GLN A 268 -19.93 18.10 17.24
C GLN A 268 -20.72 17.13 16.35
N LEU A 269 -20.18 16.78 15.18
CA LEU A 269 -20.81 15.82 14.27
C LEU A 269 -20.89 14.42 14.90
N ALA A 270 -19.83 13.96 15.56
CA ALA A 270 -19.83 12.67 16.24
C ALA A 270 -20.80 12.65 17.43
N GLU A 271 -20.88 13.73 18.21
CA GLU A 271 -21.81 13.87 19.34
C GLU A 271 -23.27 13.82 18.87
N ALA A 272 -23.61 14.59 17.83
CA ALA A 272 -24.93 14.55 17.22
C ALA A 272 -25.26 13.16 16.64
N ALA A 273 -24.29 12.49 16.02
CA ALA A 273 -24.49 11.17 15.44
C ALA A 273 -24.73 10.12 16.51
N PHE A 274 -23.97 10.18 17.62
CA PHE A 274 -24.20 9.31 18.76
C PHE A 274 -25.53 9.58 19.45
N ALA A 275 -26.09 10.79 19.39
CA ALA A 275 -27.37 11.12 20.00
C ALA A 275 -28.59 10.53 19.25
N MET A 276 -28.43 10.09 18.01
CA MET A 276 -29.53 9.55 17.21
C MET A 276 -30.18 8.31 17.84
N SER A 277 -31.49 8.16 17.58
CA SER A 277 -32.22 6.95 17.93
C SER A 277 -31.72 5.75 17.10
N GLY A 278 -31.70 4.56 17.70
CA GLY A 278 -31.28 3.32 17.02
C GLY A 278 -29.77 3.05 16.95
N VAL A 279 -28.91 3.97 17.43
CA VAL A 279 -27.47 3.70 17.60
C VAL A 279 -27.26 2.67 18.71
N ASP A 280 -26.51 1.61 18.42
CA ASP A 280 -26.23 0.57 19.41
C ASP A 280 -25.40 1.11 20.58
N HIS A 281 -25.91 0.92 21.80
CA HIS A 281 -25.27 1.47 22.99
C HIS A 281 -23.98 0.73 23.34
N TYR A 282 -24.03 -0.60 23.40
CA TYR A 282 -22.97 -1.43 23.98
C TYR A 282 -21.83 -1.70 23.00
N ALA A 283 -22.15 -1.92 21.73
CA ALA A 283 -21.15 -2.26 20.73
C ALA A 283 -20.54 -1.04 20.03
N LEU A 284 -21.12 0.17 20.21
CA LEU A 284 -20.65 1.38 19.53
C LEU A 284 -20.55 2.60 20.45
N ARG A 285 -21.65 3.03 21.07
CA ARG A 285 -21.68 4.29 21.82
C ARG A 285 -20.79 4.27 23.08
N GLU A 286 -20.95 3.27 23.94
CA GLU A 286 -20.23 3.17 25.22
C GLU A 286 -18.71 3.02 25.01
N PRO A 287 -18.19 2.08 24.19
CA PRO A 287 -16.76 1.95 23.98
C PRO A 287 -16.10 3.23 23.48
N LEU A 288 -16.76 3.95 22.55
CA LEU A 288 -16.20 5.15 21.92
C LEU A 288 -16.42 6.41 22.74
N ARG A 289 -17.45 6.45 23.60
CA ARG A 289 -17.63 7.55 24.54
C ARG A 289 -16.42 7.66 25.47
N ASP A 290 -16.02 6.53 26.03
CA ASP A 290 -15.02 6.48 27.08
C ASP A 290 -13.59 6.69 26.56
N THR A 291 -13.31 6.22 25.34
CA THR A 291 -11.97 6.35 24.73
C THR A 291 -11.80 7.58 23.84
N LEU A 292 -12.80 7.90 23.00
CA LEU A 292 -12.68 8.92 21.97
C LEU A 292 -13.34 10.24 22.39
N MET A 293 -14.64 10.20 22.72
CA MET A 293 -15.40 11.42 22.95
C MET A 293 -14.88 12.19 24.18
N ILE A 294 -14.68 11.50 25.31
CA ILE A 294 -14.15 12.14 26.53
C ILE A 294 -12.73 12.68 26.30
N ALA A 295 -11.86 11.92 25.63
CA ALA A 295 -10.49 12.34 25.38
C ALA A 295 -10.43 13.59 24.48
N VAL A 296 -11.24 13.64 23.43
CA VAL A 296 -11.32 14.83 22.57
C VAL A 296 -11.89 16.01 23.32
N LYS A 297 -12.98 15.83 24.07
CA LYS A 297 -13.56 16.89 24.89
C LYS A 297 -12.54 17.48 25.86
N ASP A 298 -11.79 16.62 26.57
CA ASP A 298 -10.72 17.03 27.47
C ASP A 298 -9.67 17.91 26.77
N ALA A 299 -9.30 17.60 25.53
CA ALA A 299 -8.33 18.38 24.74
C ALA A 299 -8.91 19.69 24.19
N LEU A 300 -10.22 19.75 23.92
CA LEU A 300 -10.92 20.97 23.52
C LEU A 300 -11.10 21.94 24.69
N ASP A 301 -11.38 21.40 25.88
CA ASP A 301 -11.52 22.14 27.13
C ASP A 301 -10.15 22.62 27.66
N ASP A 302 -9.12 21.77 27.57
CA ASP A 302 -7.74 22.05 27.98
C ASP A 302 -6.74 21.69 26.85
N PRO A 303 -6.32 22.68 26.04
CA PRO A 303 -5.38 22.48 24.94
C PRO A 303 -4.06 21.79 25.32
N CYS A 304 -3.61 21.90 26.57
CA CYS A 304 -2.40 21.23 27.05
C CYS A 304 -2.53 19.70 27.04
N LYS A 305 -3.76 19.17 27.01
CA LYS A 305 -4.02 17.72 26.97
C LYS A 305 -3.99 17.14 25.56
N ARG A 306 -3.83 17.95 24.51
CA ARG A 306 -3.89 17.46 23.11
C ARG A 306 -2.91 16.32 22.82
N GLU A 307 -1.72 16.31 23.41
CA GLU A 307 -0.71 15.27 23.15
C GLU A 307 -1.17 13.88 23.65
N ARG A 308 -2.15 13.82 24.55
CA ARG A 308 -2.78 12.56 25.02
C ARG A 308 -3.69 11.91 23.97
N LEU A 309 -4.04 12.63 22.91
CA LEU A 309 -4.88 12.10 21.83
C LEU A 309 -4.09 11.08 20.98
N SER A 310 -2.78 11.26 20.83
CA SER A 310 -1.92 10.42 19.97
C SER A 310 -0.76 9.75 20.74
N GLY A 311 0.19 9.17 20.01
CA GLY A 311 1.32 8.41 20.59
C GLY A 311 1.01 6.93 20.89
N ARG A 312 1.99 6.23 21.49
CA ARG A 312 1.91 4.78 21.81
C ARG A 312 0.81 4.44 22.83
N ARG A 313 0.41 5.40 23.67
CA ARG A 313 -0.66 5.29 24.68
C ARG A 313 -1.78 6.32 24.45
N GLY A 314 -1.92 6.82 23.23
CA GLY A 314 -2.91 7.86 22.91
C GLY A 314 -4.33 7.34 23.03
N LYS A 315 -5.18 8.05 23.78
CA LYS A 315 -6.57 7.64 24.04
C LYS A 315 -7.41 7.57 22.77
N ALA A 316 -7.30 8.60 21.93
CA ALA A 316 -8.11 8.69 20.71
C ALA A 316 -7.63 7.74 19.61
N VAL A 317 -6.48 7.08 19.76
CA VAL A 317 -5.87 6.27 18.69
C VAL A 317 -5.66 4.84 19.16
N HIS A 318 -4.80 4.62 20.13
CA HIS A 318 -4.49 3.26 20.59
C HIS A 318 -5.69 2.64 21.32
N GLU A 319 -6.23 3.34 22.33
CA GLU A 319 -7.34 2.83 23.15
C GLU A 319 -8.60 2.59 22.33
N VAL A 320 -8.94 3.52 21.41
CA VAL A 320 -10.04 3.32 20.46
C VAL A 320 -9.94 2.00 19.72
N HIS A 321 -8.75 1.60 19.25
CA HIS A 321 -8.61 0.38 18.45
C HIS A 321 -8.73 -0.86 19.32
N ILE A 322 -8.04 -0.89 20.47
CA ILE A 322 -8.02 -2.08 21.33
C ILE A 322 -9.36 -2.32 22.05
N ASN A 323 -10.14 -1.26 22.30
CA ASN A 323 -11.42 -1.34 23.01
C ASN A 323 -12.63 -1.51 22.06
N LEU A 324 -12.41 -1.66 20.75
CA LEU A 324 -13.50 -2.09 19.88
C LEU A 324 -13.93 -3.51 20.26
N PRO A 325 -15.24 -3.82 20.26
CA PRO A 325 -15.73 -5.17 20.60
C PRO A 325 -15.09 -6.29 19.77
N VAL A 326 -14.80 -6.04 18.49
CA VAL A 326 -14.11 -7.01 17.62
C VAL A 326 -12.66 -7.27 18.02
N MET A 327 -12.00 -6.30 18.67
CA MET A 327 -10.65 -6.46 19.18
C MET A 327 -10.64 -7.14 20.55
N GLU A 328 -11.61 -6.84 21.38
CA GLU A 328 -11.73 -7.40 22.73
C GLU A 328 -12.23 -8.85 22.73
N TYR A 329 -13.31 -9.15 21.99
CA TYR A 329 -14.04 -10.41 22.14
C TYR A 329 -13.77 -11.43 21.03
N PHE A 330 -13.40 -11.01 19.81
CA PHE A 330 -13.16 -11.95 18.72
C PHE A 330 -11.74 -12.53 18.76
N VAL A 331 -11.65 -13.85 18.76
CA VAL A 331 -10.38 -14.61 18.80
C VAL A 331 -9.98 -15.05 17.39
N ALA A 332 -9.25 -14.20 16.67
CA ALA A 332 -8.82 -14.47 15.29
C ALA A 332 -7.99 -15.76 15.15
N ALA A 333 -7.24 -16.11 16.19
CA ALA A 333 -6.49 -17.36 16.29
C ALA A 333 -7.37 -18.62 16.16
N GLU A 334 -8.63 -18.59 16.59
CA GLU A 334 -9.55 -19.72 16.52
C GLU A 334 -10.30 -19.80 15.19
N ALA A 335 -10.38 -18.68 14.46
CA ALA A 335 -11.07 -18.58 13.17
C ALA A 335 -10.19 -17.91 12.09
N PRO A 336 -8.99 -18.45 11.78
CA PRO A 336 -8.02 -17.79 10.89
C PRO A 336 -8.50 -17.68 9.43
N ASN A 337 -9.48 -18.48 9.02
CA ASN A 337 -10.05 -18.47 7.67
C ASN A 337 -11.49 -17.91 7.67
N SER A 338 -11.70 -16.78 8.33
CA SER A 338 -13.00 -16.09 8.44
C SER A 338 -12.91 -14.64 7.93
N ILE A 339 -14.04 -14.06 7.54
CA ILE A 339 -14.10 -12.65 7.09
C ILE A 339 -13.86 -11.69 8.26
N GLU A 340 -14.24 -12.07 9.47
CA GLU A 340 -13.98 -11.34 10.70
C GLU A 340 -12.47 -11.20 10.95
N THR A 341 -11.69 -12.26 10.72
CA THR A 341 -10.22 -12.21 10.78
C THR A 341 -9.64 -11.28 9.70
N VAL A 342 -10.27 -11.17 8.53
CA VAL A 342 -9.87 -10.19 7.50
C VAL A 342 -10.12 -8.76 7.97
N HIS A 343 -11.26 -8.47 8.59
CA HIS A 343 -11.53 -7.16 9.18
C HIS A 343 -10.51 -6.79 10.26
N ILE A 344 -10.20 -7.71 11.18
CA ILE A 344 -9.20 -7.50 12.22
C ILE A 344 -7.79 -7.30 11.63
N ALA A 345 -7.43 -8.04 10.58
CA ALA A 345 -6.18 -7.83 9.85
C ALA A 345 -6.11 -6.42 9.24
N SER A 346 -7.21 -5.93 8.65
CA SER A 346 -7.27 -4.58 8.11
C SER A 346 -7.20 -3.50 9.19
N LEU A 347 -7.76 -3.77 10.38
CA LEU A 347 -7.65 -2.86 11.53
C LEU A 347 -6.23 -2.80 12.07
N GLU A 348 -5.54 -3.94 12.14
CA GLU A 348 -4.13 -3.99 12.55
C GLU A 348 -3.25 -3.26 11.53
N LEU A 349 -3.48 -3.45 10.23
CA LEU A 349 -2.80 -2.70 9.17
C LEU A 349 -2.89 -1.18 9.36
N ILE A 350 -4.11 -0.63 9.51
CA ILE A 350 -4.29 0.82 9.68
C ILE A 350 -3.85 1.33 11.05
N ARG A 351 -3.69 0.44 12.04
CA ARG A 351 -3.16 0.80 13.36
C ARG A 351 -1.63 0.91 13.33
N SER A 352 -0.98 0.06 12.54
CA SER A 352 0.47 -0.07 12.48
C SER A 352 1.13 0.79 11.42
N LEU A 353 0.45 0.95 10.27
CA LEU A 353 0.95 1.68 9.10
C LEU A 353 0.11 2.93 8.80
N ASP A 354 -0.50 3.51 9.83
CA ASP A 354 -1.37 4.71 9.77
C ASP A 354 -0.74 5.89 8.99
N LYS A 355 0.57 6.07 9.16
CA LYS A 355 1.38 7.10 8.50
C LYS A 355 2.28 6.55 7.40
N GLY A 356 2.20 5.25 7.15
CA GLY A 356 3.01 4.53 6.19
C GLY A 356 2.83 5.12 4.79
N ARG A 357 3.93 5.61 4.24
CA ARG A 357 4.06 5.97 2.82
C ARG A 357 5.09 5.06 2.21
N ARG A 358 4.87 4.70 0.95
CA ARG A 358 5.86 3.95 0.19
C ARG A 358 6.85 4.89 -0.48
N LYS A 359 7.87 4.32 -1.11
CA LYS A 359 8.75 5.05 -2.05
C LYS A 359 8.00 5.46 -3.33
N SER A 360 6.88 4.80 -3.61
CA SER A 360 5.87 5.21 -4.57
C SER A 360 4.88 6.19 -3.93
N LEU A 361 3.98 6.76 -4.74
CA LEU A 361 2.97 7.71 -4.25
C LEU A 361 1.82 7.07 -3.45
N SER A 362 1.82 5.74 -3.30
CA SER A 362 0.76 5.03 -2.58
C SER A 362 0.95 5.10 -1.06
N THR A 363 -0.15 5.13 -0.31
CA THR A 363 -0.10 4.76 1.11
C THR A 363 0.14 3.25 1.27
N MET A 364 0.72 2.83 2.40
CA MET A 364 0.90 1.39 2.69
C MET A 364 -0.44 0.64 2.75
N SER A 365 -1.50 1.28 3.25
CA SER A 365 -2.85 0.71 3.23
C SER A 365 -3.37 0.50 1.81
N ALA A 366 -3.22 1.49 0.92
CA ALA A 366 -3.63 1.35 -0.48
C ALA A 366 -2.85 0.26 -1.21
N HIS A 367 -1.57 0.11 -0.90
CA HIS A 367 -0.72 -0.97 -1.43
C HIS A 367 -1.28 -2.36 -1.06
N ALA A 368 -1.47 -2.64 0.24
CA ALA A 368 -2.03 -3.91 0.70
C ALA A 368 -3.45 -4.17 0.16
N PHE A 369 -4.28 -3.13 0.09
CA PHE A 369 -5.63 -3.21 -0.47
C PHE A 369 -5.63 -3.51 -1.96
N ARG A 370 -4.65 -2.99 -2.68
CA ARG A 370 -4.46 -3.31 -4.09
C ARG A 370 -4.09 -4.78 -4.27
N ILE A 371 -3.18 -5.32 -3.46
CA ILE A 371 -2.82 -6.74 -3.47
C ILE A 371 -4.08 -7.59 -3.27
N CYS A 372 -4.90 -7.25 -2.27
CA CYS A 372 -6.17 -7.95 -2.02
C CYS A 372 -7.10 -7.91 -3.24
N SER A 373 -7.30 -6.72 -3.83
CA SER A 373 -8.17 -6.54 -5.00
C SER A 373 -7.72 -7.35 -6.21
N ILE A 374 -6.40 -7.43 -6.44
CA ILE A 374 -5.84 -8.25 -7.51
C ILE A 374 -5.96 -9.74 -7.18
N ALA A 375 -5.74 -10.14 -5.93
CA ALA A 375 -5.93 -11.52 -5.48
C ALA A 375 -7.35 -12.01 -5.77
N GLU A 376 -8.38 -11.18 -5.56
CA GLU A 376 -9.77 -11.52 -5.93
C GLU A 376 -9.94 -11.78 -7.43
N ARG A 377 -9.36 -10.91 -8.28
CA ARG A 377 -9.46 -11.04 -9.74
C ARG A 377 -8.78 -12.30 -10.26
N VAL A 378 -7.63 -12.64 -9.69
CA VAL A 378 -6.78 -13.76 -10.13
C VAL A 378 -7.26 -15.09 -9.56
N LEU A 379 -7.53 -15.14 -8.25
CA LEU A 379 -7.90 -16.38 -7.57
C LEU A 379 -9.36 -16.76 -7.78
N GLY A 380 -10.26 -15.77 -7.91
CA GLY A 380 -11.69 -15.99 -8.08
C GLY A 380 -12.25 -16.98 -7.05
N ARG A 381 -12.72 -18.14 -7.50
CA ARG A 381 -13.27 -19.19 -6.62
C ARG A 381 -12.23 -19.84 -5.69
N ALA A 382 -10.94 -19.66 -5.94
CA ALA A 382 -9.85 -20.12 -5.08
C ALA A 382 -9.50 -19.13 -3.96
N LEU A 383 -10.13 -17.95 -3.91
CA LEU A 383 -9.86 -16.94 -2.90
C LEU A 383 -10.31 -17.42 -1.51
N GLU A 384 -9.40 -17.36 -0.55
CA GLU A 384 -9.65 -17.72 0.85
C GLU A 384 -9.39 -16.51 1.76
N PRO A 385 -10.18 -16.31 2.84
CA PRO A 385 -9.97 -15.22 3.79
C PRO A 385 -8.53 -15.15 4.31
N VAL A 386 -7.90 -16.29 4.56
CA VAL A 386 -6.53 -16.34 5.08
C VAL A 386 -5.51 -15.70 4.12
N ILE A 387 -5.70 -15.84 2.80
CA ILE A 387 -4.84 -15.20 1.79
C ILE A 387 -4.95 -13.67 1.89
N ILE A 388 -6.17 -13.17 2.07
CA ILE A 388 -6.42 -11.74 2.24
C ILE A 388 -5.83 -11.23 3.56
N SER A 389 -6.02 -11.95 4.67
CA SER A 389 -5.41 -11.59 5.95
C SER A 389 -3.88 -11.50 5.86
N ILE A 390 -3.23 -12.41 5.13
CA ILE A 390 -1.78 -12.37 4.93
C ILE A 390 -1.38 -11.17 4.04
N ALA A 391 -2.11 -10.91 2.96
CA ALA A 391 -1.89 -9.74 2.11
C ALA A 391 -1.98 -8.43 2.91
N LEU A 392 -2.88 -8.35 3.88
CA LEU A 392 -3.03 -7.19 4.76
C LEU A 392 -1.91 -7.08 5.82
N LEU A 393 -1.31 -8.20 6.23
CA LEU A 393 -0.39 -8.25 7.37
C LEU A 393 1.10 -8.34 7.00
N HIS A 394 1.45 -8.68 5.76
CA HIS A 394 2.85 -8.92 5.37
C HIS A 394 3.74 -7.68 5.63
N ASP A 395 3.32 -6.51 5.18
CA ASP A 395 4.00 -5.23 5.42
C ASP A 395 3.91 -4.78 6.88
N VAL A 396 2.94 -5.26 7.66
CA VAL A 396 2.78 -4.81 9.06
C VAL A 396 3.97 -5.21 9.93
N VAL A 397 4.60 -6.35 9.65
CA VAL A 397 5.80 -6.75 10.40
C VAL A 397 7.05 -6.10 9.80
N GLU A 398 7.14 -6.02 8.48
CA GLU A 398 8.29 -5.44 7.77
C GLU A 398 8.40 -3.93 8.02
N ASP A 399 7.32 -3.20 7.74
CA ASP A 399 7.25 -1.74 7.81
C ASP A 399 6.66 -1.22 9.13
N GLY A 400 5.97 -2.06 9.92
CA GLY A 400 5.49 -1.69 11.25
C GLY A 400 6.59 -1.72 12.33
N SER A 401 7.84 -1.94 11.92
CA SER A 401 8.99 -2.00 12.82
C SER A 401 9.25 -0.65 13.49
N LEU A 402 9.98 -0.68 14.62
CA LEU A 402 10.35 0.52 15.36
C LEU A 402 11.10 1.53 14.49
N ARG A 403 11.98 1.06 13.60
CA ARG A 403 12.81 1.91 12.74
C ARG A 403 12.02 2.64 11.65
N VAL A 404 10.92 2.05 11.17
CA VAL A 404 10.13 2.62 10.06
C VAL A 404 8.98 3.47 10.57
N THR A 405 8.17 2.97 11.51
CA THR A 405 6.95 3.68 11.99
C THR A 405 6.98 4.03 13.47
N GLY A 406 7.90 3.48 14.26
CA GLY A 406 8.03 3.80 15.69
C GLY A 406 7.07 3.04 16.63
N PHE A 407 6.33 2.02 16.14
CA PHE A 407 5.36 1.25 16.96
C PHE A 407 5.87 -0.13 17.43
N GLY A 408 6.88 -0.69 16.76
CA GLY A 408 7.55 -1.93 17.18
C GLY A 408 6.68 -3.18 17.03
N HIS A 409 6.08 -3.39 15.85
CA HIS A 409 5.42 -4.66 15.53
C HIS A 409 6.43 -5.80 15.39
N SER A 410 5.98 -7.03 15.67
CA SER A 410 6.81 -8.23 15.63
C SER A 410 5.98 -9.47 15.33
N LEU A 411 6.66 -10.51 14.82
CA LEU A 411 6.05 -11.83 14.59
C LEU A 411 5.42 -12.42 15.85
N ARG A 412 5.98 -12.14 17.03
CA ARG A 412 5.41 -12.57 18.31
C ARG A 412 4.05 -11.94 18.58
N ARG A 413 3.88 -10.65 18.28
CA ARG A 413 2.58 -9.97 18.40
C ARG A 413 1.57 -10.55 17.40
N MET A 414 2.01 -10.83 16.16
CA MET A 414 1.17 -11.50 15.16
C MET A 414 0.73 -12.89 15.61
N GLN A 415 1.65 -13.68 16.16
CA GLN A 415 1.37 -15.02 16.67
C GLN A 415 0.35 -14.99 17.83
N PHE A 416 0.46 -14.01 18.72
CA PHE A 416 -0.48 -13.84 19.83
C PHE A 416 -1.89 -13.48 19.33
N ARG A 417 -2.00 -12.57 18.36
CA ARG A 417 -3.32 -12.08 17.88
C ARG A 417 -3.98 -13.01 16.87
N PHE A 418 -3.25 -13.45 15.86
CA PHE A 418 -3.77 -14.19 14.70
C PHE A 418 -3.42 -15.66 14.71
N GLY A 419 -2.52 -16.08 15.59
CA GLY A 419 -2.14 -17.47 15.72
C GLY A 419 -0.89 -17.91 15.01
N GLY A 420 -0.50 -19.17 15.29
CA GLY A 420 0.61 -19.85 14.64
C GLY A 420 0.52 -19.86 13.10
N PRO A 421 -0.62 -20.22 12.48
CA PRO A 421 -0.72 -20.36 11.02
C PRO A 421 -0.53 -19.03 10.28
N ILE A 422 -1.29 -18.00 10.64
CA ILE A 422 -1.17 -16.68 10.01
C ILE A 422 0.21 -16.09 10.31
N ALA A 423 0.69 -16.19 11.55
CA ALA A 423 2.02 -15.66 11.88
C ALA A 423 3.15 -16.39 11.15
N ALA A 424 3.06 -17.70 10.91
CA ALA A 424 4.04 -18.44 10.13
C ALA A 424 4.05 -17.99 8.66
N MET A 425 2.88 -17.76 8.06
CA MET A 425 2.78 -17.25 6.69
C MET A 425 3.21 -15.78 6.56
N VAL A 426 2.95 -14.95 7.57
CA VAL A 426 3.51 -13.59 7.64
C VAL A 426 5.03 -13.67 7.79
N SER A 427 5.55 -14.55 8.65
CA SER A 427 6.98 -14.81 8.84
C SER A 427 7.68 -15.20 7.55
N GLU A 428 7.05 -16.05 6.74
CA GLU A 428 7.53 -16.46 5.42
C GLU A 428 7.69 -15.28 4.44
N LEU A 429 6.89 -14.22 4.60
CA LEU A 429 6.83 -13.08 3.70
C LEU A 429 7.61 -11.87 4.18
N THR A 430 7.81 -11.73 5.49
CA THR A 430 8.62 -10.68 6.11
C THR A 430 10.08 -10.82 5.71
N ASP A 431 10.65 -9.78 5.13
CA ASP A 431 12.05 -9.81 4.71
C ASP A 431 13.04 -9.93 5.90
N SER A 432 14.05 -10.77 5.70
CA SER A 432 15.17 -10.99 6.63
C SER A 432 16.20 -9.86 6.53
N ALA A 433 16.96 -9.66 7.61
CA ALA A 433 18.12 -8.78 7.57
C ALA A 433 19.24 -9.30 6.62
N ALA A 434 19.27 -10.60 6.33
CA ALA A 434 20.19 -11.17 5.36
C ALA A 434 19.56 -11.12 3.96
N VAL A 435 20.16 -10.30 3.08
CA VAL A 435 19.67 -10.04 1.71
C VAL A 435 19.48 -11.31 0.87
N SER A 436 20.28 -12.35 1.11
CA SER A 436 20.23 -13.60 0.33
C SER A 436 19.15 -14.60 0.78
N ASP A 437 18.50 -14.39 1.93
CA ASP A 437 17.57 -15.37 2.50
C ASP A 437 16.34 -15.59 1.61
N GLY A 438 15.78 -14.52 1.02
CA GLY A 438 14.64 -14.62 0.12
C GLY A 438 14.98 -15.41 -1.15
N ALA A 439 16.13 -15.12 -1.76
CA ALA A 439 16.61 -15.83 -2.94
C ALA A 439 16.90 -17.31 -2.65
N ASN A 440 17.52 -17.61 -1.51
CA ASN A 440 17.76 -18.98 -1.04
C ASN A 440 16.44 -19.75 -0.86
N LYS A 441 15.43 -19.12 -0.23
CA LYS A 441 14.12 -19.70 -0.07
C LYS A 441 13.43 -19.99 -1.41
N ALA A 442 13.49 -19.05 -2.35
CA ALA A 442 12.93 -19.23 -3.69
C ALA A 442 13.62 -20.38 -4.44
N LYS A 443 14.95 -20.52 -4.30
CA LYS A 443 15.71 -21.65 -4.86
C LYS A 443 15.30 -22.99 -4.25
N ILE A 444 15.14 -23.07 -2.93
CA ILE A 444 14.63 -24.28 -2.25
C ILE A 444 13.23 -24.63 -2.77
N THR A 445 12.39 -23.61 -2.97
CA THR A 445 11.03 -23.77 -3.51
C THR A 445 11.04 -24.37 -4.91
N LEU A 446 11.90 -23.88 -5.80
CA LEU A 446 12.05 -24.43 -7.14
C LEU A 446 12.53 -25.89 -7.12
N GLN A 447 13.44 -26.21 -6.21
CA GLN A 447 13.99 -27.57 -6.04
C GLN A 447 13.01 -28.53 -5.36
N HIS A 448 11.97 -28.02 -4.69
CA HIS A 448 10.99 -28.86 -4.03
C HIS A 448 10.15 -29.64 -5.06
N PRO A 449 9.85 -30.94 -4.85
CA PRO A 449 9.17 -31.76 -5.85
C PRO A 449 7.77 -31.29 -6.24
N HIS A 450 7.03 -30.66 -5.33
CA HIS A 450 5.65 -30.20 -5.52
C HIS A 450 5.37 -28.94 -4.70
N LEU A 451 4.34 -28.17 -5.08
CA LEU A 451 3.88 -27.04 -4.27
C LEU A 451 3.26 -27.49 -2.95
N LEU A 452 3.57 -26.78 -1.86
CA LEU A 452 3.04 -27.07 -0.53
C LEU A 452 1.93 -26.11 -0.15
N LEU A 453 0.82 -26.64 0.37
CA LEU A 453 -0.18 -25.81 1.03
C LEU A 453 0.32 -25.39 2.42
N PRO A 454 -0.09 -24.21 2.93
CA PRO A 454 0.28 -23.81 4.28
C PRO A 454 -0.04 -24.88 5.35
N GLN A 455 -1.15 -25.59 5.18
CA GLN A 455 -1.57 -26.65 6.10
C GLN A 455 -0.64 -27.86 6.13
N ALA A 456 0.08 -28.10 5.02
CA ALA A 456 1.04 -29.20 4.93
C ALA A 456 2.40 -28.83 5.53
N GLN A 457 2.79 -27.55 5.46
CA GLN A 457 4.11 -27.08 5.90
C GLN A 457 4.11 -26.64 7.36
N TYR A 458 3.14 -25.82 7.76
CA TYR A 458 3.02 -25.29 9.10
C TYR A 458 1.96 -26.11 9.83
N ASN A 459 2.29 -26.73 10.97
CA ASN A 459 1.35 -27.55 11.72
C ASN A 459 0.19 -26.69 12.29
N VAL A 460 -0.85 -26.49 11.48
CA VAL A 460 -1.95 -25.53 11.73
C VAL A 460 -2.78 -25.91 12.95
N GLY A 461 -2.73 -27.17 13.38
CA GLY A 461 -3.52 -27.69 14.49
C GLY A 461 -2.95 -27.44 15.90
N ARG A 462 -1.77 -26.82 16.05
CA ARG A 462 -1.14 -26.59 17.37
C ARG A 462 -0.60 -25.17 17.50
N PHE A 463 -1.17 -24.42 18.43
CA PHE A 463 -0.77 -23.05 18.74
C PHE A 463 0.13 -22.99 19.98
N THR A 464 0.91 -21.90 20.04
CA THR A 464 1.70 -21.34 21.17
C THR A 464 3.22 -21.52 21.18
N GLN A 465 3.84 -22.41 20.39
CA GLN A 465 5.31 -22.64 20.47
C GLN A 465 6.02 -22.77 19.11
N MET A 466 5.61 -22.01 18.09
CA MET A 466 6.44 -21.87 16.88
C MET A 466 7.48 -20.77 17.12
N ASN A 467 8.76 -21.12 16.95
CA ASN A 467 9.84 -20.13 16.89
C ASN A 467 9.90 -19.59 15.47
N LEU A 468 9.30 -18.42 15.26
CA LEU A 468 9.18 -17.77 13.94
C LEU A 468 10.36 -16.85 13.69
N LYS A 469 10.94 -16.95 12.49
CA LYS A 469 12.03 -16.12 11.99
C LYS A 469 11.63 -15.47 10.66
N PRO A 470 11.99 -14.20 10.43
CA PRO A 470 11.79 -13.56 9.13
C PRO A 470 12.30 -14.44 7.97
N THR A 471 11.59 -14.39 6.84
CA THR A 471 11.71 -15.23 5.65
C THR A 471 11.50 -16.74 5.87
N GLU A 472 11.87 -17.33 7.01
CA GLU A 472 11.96 -18.78 7.20
C GLU A 472 12.76 -19.44 6.06
N ALA A 473 14.02 -18.99 5.87
CA ALA A 473 14.84 -19.28 4.69
C ALA A 473 15.16 -20.77 4.46
N ALA A 474 15.02 -21.62 5.48
CA ALA A 474 15.37 -23.04 5.43
C ALA A 474 14.25 -23.95 4.87
N VAL A 475 13.06 -23.41 4.59
CA VAL A 475 11.89 -24.17 4.09
C VAL A 475 11.34 -23.50 2.83
N PRO A 476 10.72 -24.25 1.89
CA PRO A 476 10.17 -23.66 0.67
C PRO A 476 9.04 -22.65 0.97
N TYR A 477 8.72 -21.81 -0.01
CA TYR A 477 7.49 -21.04 0.03
C TYR A 477 6.28 -21.97 -0.08
N THR A 478 5.24 -21.67 0.69
CA THR A 478 3.91 -22.24 0.56
C THR A 478 3.21 -21.64 -0.66
N LEU A 479 2.18 -22.30 -1.18
CA LEU A 479 1.38 -21.78 -2.29
C LEU A 479 0.80 -20.39 -1.98
N SER A 480 0.34 -20.17 -0.74
CA SER A 480 -0.13 -18.84 -0.32
C SER A 480 0.99 -17.82 -0.29
N GLY A 481 2.17 -18.18 0.20
CA GLY A 481 3.33 -17.29 0.17
C GLY A 481 3.79 -16.95 -1.26
N ILE A 482 3.77 -17.91 -2.18
CA ILE A 482 4.03 -17.68 -3.61
C ILE A 482 3.02 -16.68 -4.17
N VAL A 483 1.72 -16.89 -3.92
CA VAL A 483 0.66 -15.98 -4.38
C VAL A 483 0.92 -14.56 -3.89
N ILE A 484 1.15 -14.37 -2.58
CA ILE A 484 1.34 -13.03 -2.02
C ILE A 484 2.63 -12.39 -2.52
N LYS A 485 3.77 -13.09 -2.54
CA LYS A 485 5.05 -12.52 -2.99
C LYS A 485 5.00 -12.12 -4.48
N LEU A 486 4.28 -12.89 -5.31
CA LEU A 486 4.06 -12.52 -6.71
C LEU A 486 3.12 -11.34 -6.87
N LEU A 487 2.03 -11.26 -6.11
CA LEU A 487 1.08 -10.14 -6.18
C LEU A 487 1.65 -8.84 -5.60
N ASP A 488 2.38 -8.89 -4.49
CA ASP A 488 3.17 -7.77 -3.95
C ASP A 488 4.15 -7.23 -5.02
N THR A 489 4.84 -8.14 -5.73
CA THR A 489 5.69 -7.74 -6.86
C THR A 489 4.88 -7.01 -7.93
N VAL A 490 3.71 -7.55 -8.32
CA VAL A 490 2.84 -6.92 -9.33
C VAL A 490 2.44 -5.51 -8.92
N VAL A 491 2.03 -5.30 -7.67
CA VAL A 491 1.64 -3.97 -7.19
C VAL A 491 2.83 -3.03 -7.14
N SER A 492 4.00 -3.50 -6.70
CA SER A 492 5.23 -2.70 -6.73
C SER A 492 5.64 -2.29 -8.16
N LEU A 493 5.48 -3.17 -9.15
CA LEU A 493 5.70 -2.87 -10.57
C LEU A 493 4.65 -1.86 -11.08
N GLU A 494 3.37 -2.06 -10.72
CA GLU A 494 2.25 -1.18 -11.08
C GLU A 494 2.50 0.25 -10.59
N GLU A 495 2.94 0.40 -9.34
CA GLU A 495 3.30 1.68 -8.74
C GLU A 495 4.46 2.37 -9.48
N GLY A 496 5.51 1.63 -9.82
CA GLY A 496 6.65 2.15 -10.59
C GLY A 496 6.29 2.50 -12.04
N ILE A 497 5.26 1.85 -12.61
CA ILE A 497 4.72 2.16 -13.95
C ILE A 497 3.87 3.44 -13.92
N ARG A 498 3.04 3.59 -12.88
CA ARG A 498 2.05 4.65 -12.80
C ARG A 498 2.69 6.02 -12.66
N ASP A 499 3.70 6.19 -11.81
CA ASP A 499 4.25 7.51 -11.48
C ASP A 499 5.80 7.54 -11.49
N PRO A 500 6.45 7.08 -12.58
CA PRO A 500 7.90 6.93 -12.64
C PRO A 500 8.67 8.26 -12.46
N GLU A 501 8.08 9.40 -12.83
CA GLU A 501 8.72 10.72 -12.77
C GLU A 501 8.81 11.28 -11.35
N LEU A 502 7.95 10.76 -10.47
CA LEU A 502 7.81 11.16 -9.07
C LEU A 502 8.52 10.20 -8.11
N MET A 503 9.18 9.16 -8.62
CA MET A 503 10.03 8.30 -7.82
C MET A 503 11.29 9.06 -7.37
N TRP A 504 11.75 8.81 -6.14
CA TRP A 504 12.84 9.55 -5.53
C TRP A 504 14.23 8.96 -5.81
N GLY A 505 15.22 9.82 -6.08
CA GLY A 505 16.63 9.46 -6.21
C GLY A 505 16.89 8.43 -7.34
N TYR A 506 17.66 7.39 -7.03
CA TYR A 506 18.00 6.33 -7.99
C TYR A 506 16.78 5.63 -8.61
N TRP A 507 15.64 5.60 -7.92
CA TRP A 507 14.43 4.93 -8.39
C TRP A 507 13.76 5.61 -9.59
N LYS A 508 14.09 6.87 -9.87
CA LYS A 508 13.64 7.57 -11.08
C LYS A 508 14.30 7.02 -12.36
N HIS A 509 15.40 6.29 -12.21
CA HIS A 509 16.32 5.93 -13.30
C HIS A 509 16.41 4.41 -13.53
N SER A 510 16.93 4.03 -14.69
CA SER A 510 16.96 2.65 -15.17
C SER A 510 17.80 1.73 -14.29
N ALA A 511 18.92 2.22 -13.72
CA ALA A 511 19.84 1.38 -12.95
C ALA A 511 19.18 0.68 -11.78
N ALA A 512 18.59 1.44 -10.84
CA ALA A 512 17.97 0.84 -9.66
C ALA A 512 16.75 0.00 -10.02
N ARG A 513 15.97 0.42 -11.02
CA ARG A 513 14.75 -0.28 -11.44
C ARG A 513 15.04 -1.63 -12.07
N ILE A 514 16.02 -1.69 -12.98
CA ILE A 514 16.44 -2.93 -13.64
C ILE A 514 17.19 -3.83 -12.66
N TYR A 515 18.10 -3.25 -11.86
CA TYR A 515 18.81 -4.01 -10.82
C TYR A 515 17.83 -4.66 -9.83
N TRP A 516 16.87 -3.89 -9.31
CA TRP A 516 15.86 -4.45 -8.41
C TRP A 516 15.02 -5.54 -9.08
N ALA A 517 14.56 -5.31 -10.32
CA ALA A 517 13.73 -6.27 -11.04
C ALA A 517 14.48 -7.57 -11.38
N GLU A 518 15.79 -7.53 -11.56
CA GLU A 518 16.59 -8.66 -12.04
C GLU A 518 17.43 -9.33 -10.94
N ARG A 519 18.05 -8.56 -10.05
CA ARG A 519 19.01 -9.02 -9.03
C ARG A 519 18.39 -9.14 -7.64
N ASP A 520 17.59 -8.17 -7.22
CA ASP A 520 17.00 -8.24 -5.87
C ASP A 520 15.70 -9.06 -5.90
N ARG A 521 14.67 -8.52 -6.54
CA ARG A 521 13.36 -9.16 -6.61
C ARG A 521 13.33 -10.28 -7.64
N GLY A 522 14.11 -10.17 -8.72
CA GLY A 522 14.19 -11.17 -9.78
C GLY A 522 14.70 -12.52 -9.31
N GLU A 523 15.65 -12.54 -8.36
CA GLU A 523 16.17 -13.78 -7.75
C GLU A 523 15.13 -14.53 -6.91
N ILE A 524 14.08 -13.84 -6.47
CA ILE A 524 12.94 -14.46 -5.79
C ILE A 524 11.87 -14.85 -6.82
N VAL A 525 11.47 -13.91 -7.68
CA VAL A 525 10.31 -14.08 -8.57
C VAL A 525 10.55 -15.15 -9.64
N ARG A 526 11.73 -15.20 -10.28
CA ARG A 526 11.98 -16.17 -11.35
C ARG A 526 11.85 -17.63 -10.87
N PRO A 527 12.49 -18.08 -9.77
CA PRO A 527 12.29 -19.43 -9.26
C PRO A 527 10.82 -19.76 -8.94
N LEU A 528 10.05 -18.78 -8.43
CA LEU A 528 8.64 -19.00 -8.13
C LEU A 528 7.78 -19.17 -9.38
N LEU A 529 8.04 -18.39 -10.43
CA LEU A 529 7.37 -18.55 -11.73
C LEU A 529 7.68 -19.92 -12.35
N GLU A 530 8.95 -20.34 -12.34
CA GLU A 530 9.36 -21.65 -12.85
C GLU A 530 8.73 -22.80 -12.05
N ARG A 531 8.65 -22.71 -10.72
CA ARG A 531 8.01 -23.75 -9.90
C ARG A 531 6.51 -23.86 -10.19
N LEU A 532 5.82 -22.73 -10.40
CA LEU A 532 4.41 -22.72 -10.83
C LEU A 532 4.24 -23.35 -12.21
N LEU A 533 5.12 -23.03 -13.17
CA LEU A 533 5.14 -23.62 -14.51
C LEU A 533 5.29 -25.14 -14.45
N ILE A 534 6.26 -25.64 -13.68
CA ILE A 534 6.50 -27.08 -13.53
C ILE A 534 5.24 -27.75 -12.97
N GLU A 535 4.63 -27.19 -11.92
CA GLU A 535 3.41 -27.75 -11.32
C GLU A 535 2.24 -27.80 -12.33
N LEU A 536 2.05 -26.73 -13.11
CA LEU A 536 1.02 -26.66 -14.15
C LEU A 536 1.23 -27.73 -15.22
N LYS A 537 2.46 -27.88 -15.74
CA LYS A 537 2.79 -28.89 -16.75
C LYS A 537 2.63 -30.30 -16.20
N GLU A 538 3.10 -30.57 -14.99
CA GLU A 538 2.94 -31.88 -14.36
C GLU A 538 1.46 -32.24 -14.17
N SER A 539 0.61 -31.26 -13.83
CA SER A 539 -0.84 -31.48 -13.69
C SER A 539 -1.56 -31.87 -14.98
N GLN A 540 -0.97 -31.52 -16.14
CA GLN A 540 -1.49 -31.83 -17.47
C GLN A 540 -0.92 -33.15 -18.00
N ILE A 541 0.36 -33.44 -17.73
CA ILE A 541 1.08 -34.58 -18.30
C ILE A 541 0.91 -35.85 -17.45
N ASP A 542 0.86 -35.74 -16.11
CA ASP A 542 0.75 -36.92 -15.24
C ASP A 542 -0.73 -37.35 -15.07
N PRO A 543 -1.14 -38.51 -15.62
CA PRO A 543 -2.51 -39.01 -15.46
C PRO A 543 -2.86 -39.37 -14.00
N ARG A 544 -1.86 -39.54 -13.13
CA ARG A 544 -2.01 -39.83 -11.70
C ARG A 544 -1.80 -38.60 -10.82
N TYR A 545 -1.73 -37.40 -11.38
CA TYR A 545 -1.49 -36.16 -10.61
C TYR A 545 -2.45 -36.02 -9.41
N ARG A 546 -3.74 -36.30 -9.62
CA ARG A 546 -4.77 -36.23 -8.56
C ARG A 546 -4.59 -37.23 -7.43
N ALA A 547 -3.83 -38.30 -7.66
CA ALA A 547 -3.52 -39.31 -6.65
C ALA A 547 -2.24 -38.99 -5.87
N ARG A 548 -1.49 -37.95 -6.26
CA ARG A 548 -0.27 -37.54 -5.55
C ARG A 548 -0.62 -36.96 -4.17
N PRO A 549 0.22 -37.23 -3.15
CA PRO A 549 0.24 -36.43 -1.94
C PRO A 549 0.40 -34.94 -2.29
N HIS A 550 -0.39 -34.08 -1.65
CA HIS A 550 -0.33 -32.61 -1.83
C HIS A 550 -0.71 -32.07 -3.22
N HIS A 551 -1.41 -32.86 -4.06
CA HIS A 551 -1.86 -32.36 -5.35
C HIS A 551 -2.67 -31.06 -5.23
N ILE A 552 -2.48 -30.15 -6.19
CA ILE A 552 -3.24 -28.90 -6.26
C ILE A 552 -4.52 -29.15 -7.06
N ASN A 553 -5.67 -28.75 -6.51
CA ASN A 553 -6.94 -28.96 -7.21
C ASN A 553 -7.06 -28.09 -8.47
N VAL A 554 -7.94 -28.49 -9.39
CA VAL A 554 -8.11 -27.82 -10.70
C VAL A 554 -8.50 -26.35 -10.59
N VAL A 555 -9.21 -25.95 -9.53
CA VAL A 555 -9.63 -24.55 -9.33
C VAL A 555 -8.42 -23.68 -8.99
N ARG A 556 -7.55 -24.17 -8.09
CA ARG A 556 -6.29 -23.50 -7.73
C ARG A 556 -5.26 -23.52 -8.86
N LEU A 557 -5.19 -24.59 -9.65
CA LEU A 557 -4.32 -24.64 -10.84
C LEU A 557 -4.72 -23.58 -11.88
N ARG A 558 -6.02 -23.41 -12.15
CA ARG A 558 -6.51 -22.34 -13.04
C ARG A 558 -6.17 -20.95 -12.51
N ALA A 559 -6.34 -20.74 -11.21
CA ALA A 559 -5.93 -19.50 -10.54
C ALA A 559 -4.41 -19.27 -10.65
N GLY A 560 -3.60 -20.32 -10.51
CA GLY A 560 -2.14 -20.27 -10.69
C GLY A 560 -1.73 -19.88 -12.11
N LEU A 561 -2.44 -20.37 -13.13
CA LEU A 561 -2.23 -19.94 -14.52
C LEU A 561 -2.55 -18.46 -14.70
N SER A 562 -3.69 -17.99 -14.17
CA SER A 562 -4.05 -16.57 -14.22
C SER A 562 -3.07 -15.67 -13.45
N LEU A 563 -2.50 -16.15 -12.35
CA LEU A 563 -1.47 -15.43 -11.60
C LEU A 563 -0.20 -15.29 -12.43
N LEU A 564 0.25 -16.39 -13.05
CA LEU A 564 1.44 -16.42 -13.89
C LEU A 564 1.27 -15.47 -15.08
N GLU A 565 0.11 -15.50 -15.76
CA GLU A 565 -0.23 -14.55 -16.84
C GLU A 565 -0.13 -13.09 -16.39
N LEU A 566 -0.76 -12.75 -15.25
CA LEU A 566 -0.77 -11.39 -14.73
C LEU A 566 0.64 -10.89 -14.39
N VAL A 567 1.42 -11.71 -13.68
CA VAL A 567 2.77 -11.34 -13.24
C VAL A 567 3.67 -11.09 -14.44
N MET A 568 3.65 -11.99 -15.44
CA MET A 568 4.45 -11.81 -16.65
C MET A 568 4.04 -10.57 -17.46
N MET A 569 2.73 -10.26 -17.53
CA MET A 569 2.25 -9.04 -18.16
C MET A 569 2.84 -7.79 -17.49
N TYR A 570 2.76 -7.67 -16.16
CA TYR A 570 3.31 -6.50 -15.47
C TYR A 570 4.83 -6.42 -15.55
N LEU A 571 5.53 -7.56 -15.52
CA LEU A 571 6.98 -7.60 -15.75
C LEU A 571 7.35 -7.08 -17.15
N ASP A 572 6.59 -7.47 -18.19
CA ASP A 572 6.83 -6.99 -19.56
C ASP A 572 6.53 -5.50 -19.72
N MET A 573 5.46 -4.99 -19.11
CA MET A 573 5.16 -3.56 -19.11
C MET A 573 6.25 -2.78 -18.36
N TYR A 574 6.72 -3.28 -17.22
CA TYR A 574 7.82 -2.66 -16.49
C TYR A 574 9.12 -2.67 -17.29
N THR A 575 9.42 -3.77 -18.01
CA THR A 575 10.54 -3.86 -18.95
C THR A 575 10.43 -2.80 -20.04
N ALA A 576 9.27 -2.64 -20.68
CA ALA A 576 9.07 -1.63 -21.72
C ALA A 576 9.32 -0.21 -21.20
N GLN A 577 8.78 0.14 -20.03
CA GLN A 577 9.03 1.45 -19.44
C GLN A 577 10.50 1.66 -19.03
N ASN A 578 11.15 0.64 -18.46
CA ASN A 578 12.57 0.72 -18.10
C ASN A 578 13.47 0.91 -19.32
N LEU A 579 13.14 0.29 -20.46
CA LEU A 579 13.85 0.50 -21.72
C LEU A 579 13.59 1.89 -22.29
N ALA A 580 12.39 2.44 -22.13
CA ALA A 580 12.10 3.83 -22.48
C ALA A 580 12.87 4.83 -21.60
N LEU A 581 12.98 4.56 -20.29
CA LEU A 581 13.83 5.33 -19.37
C LEU A 581 15.31 5.26 -19.77
N LEU A 582 15.81 4.07 -20.06
CA LEU A 582 17.19 3.89 -20.52
C LEU A 582 17.44 4.62 -21.84
N ALA A 583 16.53 4.52 -22.81
CA ALA A 583 16.60 5.25 -24.06
C ALA A 583 16.65 6.78 -23.82
N TYR A 584 15.83 7.28 -22.89
CA TYR A 584 15.83 8.68 -22.50
C TYR A 584 17.16 9.12 -21.85
N GLU A 585 17.74 8.30 -20.96
CA GLU A 585 19.03 8.55 -20.32
C GLU A 585 20.19 8.61 -21.32
N TYR A 586 20.08 7.91 -22.46
CA TYR A 586 21.02 7.96 -23.58
C TYR A 586 20.60 8.97 -24.67
N GLY A 587 19.59 9.81 -24.43
CA GLY A 587 19.14 10.81 -25.39
C GLY A 587 18.66 10.24 -26.74
N LEU A 588 18.16 9.01 -26.75
CA LEU A 588 17.64 8.37 -27.95
C LEU A 588 16.32 9.00 -28.40
N ASP A 589 16.10 9.07 -29.71
CA ASP A 589 14.80 9.45 -30.26
C ASP A 589 13.77 8.30 -30.18
N VAL A 590 12.53 8.59 -30.59
CA VAL A 590 11.42 7.61 -30.55
C VAL A 590 11.72 6.37 -31.41
N ALA A 591 12.32 6.54 -32.59
CA ALA A 591 12.61 5.43 -33.49
C ALA A 591 13.79 4.57 -32.98
N GLU A 592 14.83 5.20 -32.43
CA GLU A 592 15.94 4.53 -31.75
C GLU A 592 15.46 3.76 -30.51
N ARG A 593 14.58 4.36 -29.69
CA ARG A 593 13.93 3.68 -28.55
C ARG A 593 13.13 2.47 -29.00
N ASP A 594 12.28 2.61 -30.01
CA ASP A 594 11.45 1.52 -30.50
C ASP A 594 12.32 0.40 -31.09
N THR A 595 13.44 0.75 -31.74
CA THR A 595 14.45 -0.20 -32.19
C THR A 595 15.10 -0.94 -31.01
N LEU A 596 15.49 -0.22 -29.95
CA LEU A 596 16.03 -0.84 -28.73
C LEU A 596 15.04 -1.84 -28.12
N ILE A 597 13.77 -1.45 -27.98
CA ILE A 597 12.71 -2.31 -27.42
C ILE A 597 12.48 -3.54 -28.30
N ALA A 598 12.47 -3.38 -29.62
CA ALA A 598 12.32 -4.49 -30.57
C ALA A 598 13.49 -5.48 -30.47
N LEU A 599 14.73 -4.99 -30.53
CA LEU A 599 15.94 -5.83 -30.41
C LEU A 599 16.01 -6.57 -29.07
N PHE A 600 15.61 -5.90 -27.99
CA PHE A 600 15.60 -6.50 -26.65
C PHE A 600 14.65 -7.69 -26.58
N ASN A 601 13.47 -7.58 -27.19
CA ASN A 601 12.42 -8.60 -27.11
C ASN A 601 12.45 -9.64 -28.26
N ASP A 602 13.33 -9.48 -29.26
CA ASP A 602 13.41 -10.42 -30.38
C ASP A 602 14.24 -11.65 -30.02
N LYS A 603 13.57 -12.82 -29.96
CA LYS A 603 14.19 -14.12 -29.71
C LYS A 603 15.15 -14.57 -30.82
N ASN A 604 15.02 -14.02 -32.03
CA ASN A 604 15.84 -14.41 -33.18
C ASN A 604 17.15 -13.60 -33.25
N VAL A 605 17.25 -12.53 -32.47
CA VAL A 605 18.49 -11.75 -32.32
C VAL A 605 19.40 -12.47 -31.32
N SER A 606 20.57 -12.89 -31.80
CA SER A 606 21.58 -13.53 -30.96
C SER A 606 22.15 -12.57 -29.91
N GLU A 607 22.80 -13.10 -28.87
CA GLU A 607 23.47 -12.25 -27.87
C GLU A 607 24.53 -11.34 -28.49
N GLU A 608 25.36 -11.88 -29.40
CA GLU A 608 26.40 -11.11 -30.10
C GLU A 608 25.79 -9.99 -30.95
N GLU A 609 24.75 -10.32 -31.72
CA GLU A 609 24.05 -9.34 -32.54
C GLU A 609 23.39 -8.24 -31.68
N PHE A 610 22.78 -8.61 -30.54
CA PHE A 610 22.21 -7.64 -29.62
C PHE A 610 23.29 -6.72 -29.03
N ARG A 611 24.44 -7.27 -28.61
CA ARG A 611 25.57 -6.48 -28.11
C ARG A 611 26.04 -5.45 -29.15
N THR A 612 26.20 -5.87 -30.41
CA THR A 612 26.63 -4.96 -31.47
C THR A 612 25.57 -3.90 -31.81
N ARG A 613 24.31 -4.32 -32.03
CA ARG A 613 23.26 -3.41 -32.53
C ARG A 613 22.67 -2.52 -31.44
N ALA A 614 22.55 -3.00 -30.20
CA ALA A 614 21.98 -2.21 -29.10
C ALA A 614 23.08 -1.54 -28.26
N LEU A 615 23.98 -2.33 -27.67
CA LEU A 615 24.94 -1.80 -26.69
C LEU A 615 26.04 -0.96 -27.35
N GLN A 616 26.57 -1.40 -28.48
CA GLN A 616 27.69 -0.74 -29.16
C GLN A 616 27.26 0.32 -30.19
N SER A 617 25.98 0.36 -30.58
CA SER A 617 25.48 1.31 -31.61
C SER A 617 24.45 2.30 -31.09
N LEU A 618 23.49 1.88 -30.27
CA LEU A 618 22.45 2.78 -29.74
C LEU A 618 22.87 3.40 -28.42
N LEU A 619 23.24 2.57 -27.44
CA LEU A 619 23.56 3.00 -26.08
C LEU A 619 25.03 3.42 -25.97
N LEU A 620 25.44 4.48 -26.68
CA LEU A 620 26.82 5.00 -26.71
C LEU A 620 27.18 5.80 -25.45
N ASP A 621 28.40 5.63 -24.92
CA ASP A 621 28.82 6.31 -23.68
C ASP A 621 28.91 7.82 -23.87
N GLU A 622 29.25 8.29 -25.07
CA GLU A 622 29.27 9.70 -25.41
C GLU A 622 27.89 10.35 -25.24
N LYS A 623 26.82 9.65 -25.64
CA LYS A 623 25.43 10.13 -25.46
C LYS A 623 25.02 10.16 -23.99
N LEU A 624 25.51 9.22 -23.18
CA LEU A 624 25.26 9.21 -21.74
C LEU A 624 26.00 10.36 -21.04
N ASP A 625 27.26 10.60 -21.41
CA ASP A 625 28.05 11.70 -20.88
C ASP A 625 27.47 13.06 -21.27
N ASP A 626 26.90 13.19 -22.47
CA ASP A 626 26.09 14.35 -22.88
C ASP A 626 24.89 14.58 -21.94
N SER A 627 24.18 13.51 -21.61
CA SER A 627 23.03 13.56 -20.71
C SER A 627 23.43 13.94 -19.28
N ILE A 628 24.59 13.50 -18.80
CA ILE A 628 25.14 13.92 -17.51
C ILE A 628 25.52 15.40 -17.54
N ARG A 629 26.19 15.85 -18.60
CA ARG A 629 26.62 17.24 -18.75
C ARG A 629 25.46 18.23 -18.84
N THR A 630 24.34 17.81 -19.43
CA THR A 630 23.11 18.61 -19.53
C THR A 630 22.24 18.55 -18.28
N GLY A 631 22.65 17.81 -17.24
CA GLY A 631 21.90 17.67 -15.99
C GLY A 631 20.71 16.72 -16.07
N LEU A 632 20.52 16.03 -17.20
CA LEU A 632 19.46 15.03 -17.38
C LEU A 632 19.65 13.83 -16.43
N LEU A 633 20.91 13.45 -16.22
CA LEU A 633 21.31 12.34 -15.37
C LEU A 633 22.31 12.81 -14.32
N PRO A 634 22.15 12.50 -13.03
CA PRO A 634 23.11 12.96 -12.01
C PRO A 634 24.51 12.35 -12.16
N GLY A 635 24.62 11.17 -12.77
CA GLY A 635 25.90 10.50 -13.02
C GLY A 635 25.72 9.09 -13.60
N ARG A 636 26.82 8.46 -14.04
CA ARG A 636 26.79 7.16 -14.73
C ARG A 636 26.11 6.05 -13.92
N GLY A 637 26.31 6.02 -12.60
CA GLY A 637 25.71 5.01 -11.71
C GLY A 637 24.18 5.03 -11.61
N TYR A 638 23.52 5.99 -12.25
CA TYR A 638 22.06 6.03 -12.38
C TYR A 638 21.55 5.28 -13.63
N SER A 639 22.44 4.91 -14.57
CA SER A 639 22.10 4.13 -15.77
C SER A 639 22.54 2.67 -15.66
N THR A 640 21.73 1.74 -16.19
CA THR A 640 21.86 0.29 -15.92
C THR A 640 23.14 -0.40 -16.44
N LEU A 641 23.92 0.25 -17.31
CA LEU A 641 25.17 -0.30 -17.85
C LEU A 641 26.39 0.01 -16.95
N PHE A 642 26.16 0.61 -15.79
CA PHE A 642 27.19 1.01 -14.85
C PHE A 642 26.82 0.63 -13.41
N PRO A 643 27.81 0.30 -12.56
CA PRO A 643 27.55 0.05 -11.15
C PRO A 643 27.08 1.34 -10.44
N LYS A 644 26.30 1.20 -9.37
CA LYS A 644 25.66 2.30 -8.63
C LYS A 644 26.61 3.46 -8.25
N ASN A 645 27.88 3.15 -7.98
CA ASN A 645 28.89 4.13 -7.56
C ASN A 645 29.86 4.51 -8.71
N ALA A 646 29.48 4.27 -9.96
CA ALA A 646 30.34 4.54 -11.11
C ALA A 646 30.70 6.02 -11.21
N SER A 647 32.00 6.30 -11.29
CA SER A 647 32.57 7.61 -11.58
C SER A 647 32.92 7.74 -13.07
N SER A 648 33.40 8.92 -13.47
CA SER A 648 33.93 9.14 -14.82
C SER A 648 35.12 8.21 -15.08
N GLY A 649 35.01 7.34 -16.08
CA GLY A 649 36.04 6.36 -16.44
C GLY A 649 35.78 4.92 -15.97
N CYS A 650 34.71 4.65 -15.20
CA CYS A 650 34.32 3.27 -14.92
C CYS A 650 33.95 2.53 -16.23
N GLU A 651 34.41 1.29 -16.35
CA GLU A 651 34.04 0.39 -17.44
C GLU A 651 32.56 0.00 -17.36
N ARG A 652 31.99 -0.36 -18.52
CA ARG A 652 30.63 -0.88 -18.60
C ARG A 652 30.54 -2.26 -17.95
N ASP A 653 29.44 -2.50 -17.25
CA ASP A 653 29.00 -3.83 -16.84
C ASP A 653 27.58 -4.07 -17.37
N ASP A 654 27.48 -4.84 -18.45
CA ASP A 654 26.21 -5.18 -19.07
C ASP A 654 25.59 -6.49 -18.55
N ALA A 655 26.22 -7.17 -17.58
CA ALA A 655 25.78 -8.49 -17.14
C ALA A 655 24.35 -8.49 -16.60
N THR A 656 23.97 -7.46 -15.83
CA THR A 656 22.61 -7.31 -15.32
C THR A 656 21.61 -7.02 -16.43
N PHE A 657 21.96 -6.17 -17.39
CA PHE A 657 21.08 -5.85 -18.51
C PHE A 657 20.85 -7.04 -19.44
N MET A 658 21.90 -7.84 -19.69
CA MET A 658 21.81 -9.07 -20.48
C MET A 658 20.99 -10.15 -19.76
N SER A 659 21.15 -10.32 -18.45
CA SER A 659 20.30 -11.20 -17.64
C SER A 659 18.84 -10.75 -17.69
N TYR A 660 18.59 -9.44 -17.62
CA TYR A 660 17.24 -8.87 -17.74
C TYR A 660 16.60 -9.17 -19.10
N ARG A 661 17.39 -9.14 -20.19
CA ARG A 661 16.93 -9.57 -21.53
C ARG A 661 16.56 -11.04 -21.55
N GLN A 662 17.41 -11.91 -21.01
CA GLN A 662 17.14 -13.34 -20.94
C GLN A 662 15.86 -13.63 -20.15
N SER A 663 15.63 -12.95 -19.03
CA SER A 663 14.39 -13.02 -18.25
C SER A 663 13.15 -12.62 -19.08
N ALA A 664 13.24 -11.59 -19.92
CA ALA A 664 12.14 -11.19 -20.80
C ALA A 664 11.85 -12.24 -21.89
N LEU A 665 12.89 -12.78 -22.53
CA LEU A 665 12.73 -13.84 -23.52
C LEU A 665 12.16 -15.12 -22.90
N ARG A 666 12.61 -15.49 -21.69
CA ARG A 666 12.08 -16.65 -20.96
C ARG A 666 10.58 -16.52 -20.70
N ARG A 667 10.07 -15.34 -20.33
CA ARG A 667 8.61 -15.14 -20.17
C ARG A 667 7.83 -15.38 -21.46
N GLN A 668 8.40 -15.05 -22.63
CA GLN A 668 7.77 -15.39 -23.92
C GLN A 668 7.73 -16.90 -24.16
N GLU A 669 8.79 -17.62 -23.79
CA GLU A 669 8.83 -19.09 -23.87
C GLU A 669 7.81 -19.74 -22.95
N ILE A 670 7.71 -19.28 -21.70
CA ILE A 670 6.73 -19.79 -20.74
C ILE A 670 5.31 -19.67 -21.29
N ARG A 671 4.98 -18.54 -21.95
CA ARG A 671 3.66 -18.37 -22.58
C ARG A 671 3.38 -19.41 -23.68
N ARG A 672 4.39 -19.72 -24.50
CA ARG A 672 4.30 -20.76 -25.55
C ARG A 672 4.17 -22.15 -24.94
N GLU A 673 4.96 -22.46 -23.93
CA GLU A 673 4.91 -23.75 -23.24
C GLU A 673 3.55 -24.02 -22.58
N LEU A 674 2.86 -22.97 -22.16
CA LEU A 674 1.53 -23.04 -21.56
C LEU A 674 0.39 -22.81 -22.56
N GLU A 675 0.69 -22.55 -23.84
CA GLU A 675 -0.28 -22.24 -24.90
C GLU A 675 -1.23 -21.07 -24.55
N ILE A 676 -0.70 -20.04 -23.87
CA ILE A 676 -1.45 -18.86 -23.43
C ILE A 676 -1.17 -17.61 -24.28
N ASP A 677 -0.36 -17.72 -25.33
CA ASP A 677 -0.04 -16.68 -26.30
C ASP A 677 -1.00 -16.68 -27.51
N THR A 678 -2.31 -16.71 -27.24
CA THR A 678 -3.33 -16.52 -28.30
C THR A 678 -3.16 -15.16 -28.98
N ALA A 679 -3.50 -15.05 -30.27
CA ALA A 679 -3.44 -13.79 -31.03
C ALA A 679 -4.07 -12.61 -30.29
N ASP A 680 -5.31 -12.76 -29.79
CA ASP A 680 -6.02 -11.73 -29.03
C ASP A 680 -5.25 -11.23 -27.79
N LYS A 681 -4.55 -12.14 -27.09
CA LYS A 681 -3.75 -11.79 -25.90
C LYS A 681 -2.45 -11.09 -26.28
N LEU A 682 -1.81 -11.50 -27.37
CA LEU A 682 -0.61 -10.84 -27.88
C LEU A 682 -0.94 -9.42 -28.39
N ASP A 683 -2.04 -9.27 -29.12
CA ASP A 683 -2.54 -7.98 -29.59
C ASP A 683 -2.90 -7.07 -28.40
N ALA A 684 -3.57 -7.61 -27.37
CA ALA A 684 -3.88 -6.86 -26.16
C ALA A 684 -2.62 -6.42 -25.39
N LEU A 685 -1.57 -7.24 -25.34
CA LEU A 685 -0.29 -6.88 -24.73
C LEU A 685 0.40 -5.76 -25.52
N GLU A 686 0.36 -5.82 -26.85
CA GLU A 686 0.93 -4.81 -27.73
C GLU A 686 0.21 -3.46 -27.57
N ILE A 687 -1.12 -3.46 -27.60
CA ILE A 687 -1.92 -2.25 -27.38
C ILE A 687 -1.60 -1.61 -26.03
N ARG A 688 -1.43 -2.41 -24.97
CA ARG A 688 -1.05 -1.90 -23.64
C ARG A 688 0.37 -1.32 -23.63
N ARG A 689 1.31 -1.95 -24.33
CA ARG A 689 2.68 -1.44 -24.50
C ARG A 689 2.67 -0.07 -25.18
N GLU A 690 1.91 0.07 -26.26
CA GLU A 690 1.76 1.35 -26.97
C GLU A 690 1.09 2.43 -26.11
N GLN A 691 0.07 2.08 -25.34
CA GLN A 691 -0.57 3.00 -24.39
C GLN A 691 0.44 3.49 -23.33
N LEU A 692 1.18 2.56 -22.74
CA LEU A 692 2.21 2.83 -21.75
C LEU A 692 3.28 3.79 -22.28
N LEU A 693 3.83 3.52 -23.47
CA LEU A 693 4.89 4.35 -24.06
C LEU A 693 4.37 5.76 -24.41
N ARG A 694 3.12 5.87 -24.89
CA ARG A 694 2.50 7.18 -25.13
C ARG A 694 2.33 8.00 -23.86
N GLU A 695 1.86 7.38 -22.78
CA GLU A 695 1.70 8.06 -21.48
C GLU A 695 3.05 8.44 -20.88
N PHE A 696 4.07 7.59 -21.05
CA PHE A 696 5.46 7.92 -20.68
C PHE A 696 5.94 9.18 -21.42
N ASP A 697 5.79 9.24 -22.74
CA ASP A 697 6.22 10.38 -23.55
C ASP A 697 5.50 11.67 -23.14
N GLN A 698 4.20 11.60 -22.84
CA GLN A 698 3.43 12.75 -22.36
C GLN A 698 3.94 13.28 -21.01
N LYS A 699 4.26 12.40 -20.06
CA LYS A 699 4.77 12.78 -18.73
C LYS A 699 6.15 13.43 -18.82
N TRP A 700 7.05 12.84 -19.59
CA TRP A 700 8.42 13.36 -19.73
C TRP A 700 8.51 14.64 -20.55
N TYR A 701 7.62 14.81 -21.55
CA TYR A 701 7.49 16.08 -22.25
C TYR A 701 7.05 17.21 -21.30
N ARG A 702 6.05 16.95 -20.44
CA ARG A 702 5.61 17.91 -19.42
C ARG A 702 6.72 18.26 -18.44
N GLN A 703 7.48 17.27 -17.98
CA GLN A 703 8.61 17.51 -17.07
C GLN A 703 9.67 18.41 -17.71
N ARG A 704 10.08 18.14 -18.96
CA ARG A 704 11.04 18.99 -19.69
C ARG A 704 10.54 20.43 -19.85
N LEU A 705 9.25 20.62 -20.11
CA LEU A 705 8.66 21.95 -20.19
C LEU A 705 8.71 22.68 -18.84
N ILE A 706 8.43 21.99 -17.74
CA ILE A 706 8.52 22.54 -16.39
C ILE A 706 9.96 22.94 -16.06
N ASP A 707 10.93 22.06 -16.34
CA ASP A 707 12.34 22.30 -16.07
C ASP A 707 12.84 23.52 -16.86
N SER A 708 12.50 23.61 -18.15
CA SER A 708 12.82 24.77 -19.00
C SER A 708 12.21 26.08 -18.50
N LEU A 709 10.95 26.06 -18.03
CA LEU A 709 10.29 27.24 -17.47
C LEU A 709 10.92 27.67 -16.14
N ASN A 710 11.40 26.72 -15.33
CA ASN A 710 12.08 26.99 -14.07
C ASN A 710 13.48 27.56 -14.30
N GLU A 711 14.21 27.06 -15.29
CA GLU A 711 15.50 27.63 -15.71
C GLU A 711 15.34 29.07 -16.21
N GLU A 712 14.31 29.34 -17.03
CA GLU A 712 14.02 30.69 -17.54
C GLU A 712 13.62 31.66 -16.40
N ARG A 713 12.92 31.16 -15.38
CA ARG A 713 12.59 31.95 -14.16
C ARG A 713 13.83 32.22 -13.32
N ALA A 714 14.70 31.23 -13.13
CA ALA A 714 15.95 31.38 -12.40
C ALA A 714 16.88 32.38 -13.09
N SER A 715 16.99 32.32 -14.42
CA SER A 715 17.81 33.25 -15.21
C SER A 715 17.25 34.67 -15.26
N LYS A 716 15.95 34.85 -15.02
CA LYS A 716 15.30 36.17 -14.91
C LYS A 716 15.36 36.76 -13.50
N ALA A 717 15.62 35.93 -12.50
CA ALA A 717 15.75 36.34 -11.10
C ALA A 717 17.21 36.63 -10.69
N SER A 718 18.19 36.10 -11.44
CA SER A 718 19.61 36.49 -11.42
C SER A 718 19.87 37.70 -12.30
#